data_AF-C7NGV1-F1
#
_entry.id   AF-C7NGV1-F1
#
_cell.length_a   1.000
_cell.length_b   1.000
_cell.length_c   1.000
_cell.angle_alpha   90.00
_cell.angle_beta   90.00
_cell.angle_gamma   90.00
#
_symmetry.space_group_name_H-M   'P 1'
#
loop_
_entity.id
_entity.type
_entity.pdbx_description
1 polymer ?
#
loop_
_entity_poly.entity_id
_entity_poly.type
_entity_poly.pdbx_seq_one_letter_code
_entity_poly.pdbx_strand_id
1 'polypeptide(L)'
;MTAEPLPVAATPGPPVDLADTPLTTDARVAADHARHAARQPSRLVATLLRTKSVAGRAVLAVLAGGPDTTAQQLEDLGRRVDAGELSAAEAVSGLAAPDARLLCEYARVAALQLSDPAGISAGLGLYALADALSGGQHPRDAHADLWAQLLLVRGQGDDARHATAVLDRGRGTEHTTAFSHIDLLNPHRPQAGPTADDHAWWEAFSGRLGAGLGSTVRLASVDELFDRGWLARHGLDADTLLSTPFDRLLGEGGTPVDHPYRVSVIMSAHNPGPKVLLAARSLVSQTWQNWELLVVDDASPEPTPGILEAIEELDPRIQVIRKAVNGGTYRCRNTAIRRATGDAIVVLDSDDWAHPELLEAGVRPLLDPADPLHTARGVPEIATRQLALRIGDDLRITRPGYRGAIPCAPSLMVPMVPGVARVGFFDPVRKAADTEYARRLEAATGRPVHQSRHVLVLMRTDASSLSAADFSLGWRHSARHEYKNAYAGWHARIAAGEDPWLEPDGPPQIAGPRRWSSALRPPGSPRPHLDAVFAGDWRRYGGPQRSMLEEIHSLLEAGLEVGVMHLEALRFMRATDDPLCTPLQELLDAGRVRMVHLDDAVDIDVLLLRYPPILQYPPSAPKGPDGSPTGVRPRILVVVANQAPAEVDGSDQRYAVGTVERNARELFGTDPLWAPQGPSIRRLLQRETSALTPWDDPGLVDLATWRTRDPEQPPAATPVVGRYSRDDRIKFPTEWETLRAAYDFGPRVHVRMMGAPITVKRLKQEARKAGLPVEAPSSPWELLKHGSQGVQDFLAGIDVFVYVDNPHAHEAFGRTLLEAAASGVPVVATPKHRDTFGDLLLYAEPHEVPQVVHELLTVPGLYRQRVEHQLAVVAERYSRESFAAHVDELRDEAAPEAGAGAGVDPADAGAPQAPLSLTVRTTDDPRLPLAVELGAGAGAVSQVLPLRRPADGERADALAAVGPEAAVQAALTAHLDALDAGHGEQAALEAAHRIDGLRALVLLRDGEIACLVSQGTTSHPQGRETRLELPAGPPTTGLVWRTAQPAPGRVTVAPRAQAQPAAPQSEAVPS
;
A
#
# COMPACT_ATOMS: atom_id res chain seq x y z
N MET A 1 23.27 59.08 23.33
CA MET A 1 22.28 58.14 23.90
C MET A 1 20.94 58.86 23.97
N THR A 2 20.19 58.77 22.89
CA THR A 2 18.83 59.30 22.76
C THR A 2 18.05 58.23 22.00
N ALA A 3 17.10 57.59 22.69
CA ALA A 3 16.30 56.50 22.16
C ALA A 3 15.27 57.06 21.16
N GLU A 4 15.29 56.55 19.94
CA GLU A 4 14.22 56.78 18.96
C GLU A 4 13.00 55.91 19.30
N PRO A 5 11.78 56.41 19.05
CA PRO A 5 10.53 55.70 19.32
C PRO A 5 10.24 54.60 18.29
N LEU A 6 9.61 53.52 18.77
CA LEU A 6 9.12 52.37 17.98
C LEU A 6 8.17 52.80 16.85
N PRO A 7 8.20 52.13 15.67
CA PRO A 7 7.33 52.48 14.55
C PRO A 7 5.87 52.11 14.84
N VAL A 8 4.99 53.06 14.50
CA VAL A 8 3.53 52.99 14.58
C VAL A 8 2.99 51.92 13.63
N ALA A 9 1.97 51.19 14.09
CA ALA A 9 1.25 50.17 13.34
C ALA A 9 0.77 50.71 11.98
N ALA A 10 1.05 49.94 10.92
CA ALA A 10 0.60 50.23 9.57
C ALA A 10 -0.94 50.24 9.51
N THR A 11 -1.50 51.34 9.03
CA THR A 11 -2.90 51.46 8.60
C THR A 11 -3.19 50.45 7.48
N PRO A 12 -4.38 49.82 7.42
CA PRO A 12 -4.74 48.98 6.28
C PRO A 12 -4.76 49.87 5.03
N GLY A 13 -3.96 49.50 4.03
CA GLY A 13 -4.04 50.12 2.71
C GLY A 13 -5.42 49.90 2.07
N PRO A 14 -5.78 50.67 1.04
CA PRO A 14 -7.03 50.46 0.32
C PRO A 14 -7.05 49.03 -0.28
N PRO A 15 -8.24 48.43 -0.49
CA PRO A 15 -8.34 47.09 -1.04
C PRO A 15 -7.65 47.07 -2.39
N VAL A 16 -6.57 46.29 -2.49
CA VAL A 16 -6.01 45.91 -3.77
C VAL A 16 -7.07 45.07 -4.47
N ASP A 17 -7.37 45.39 -5.72
CA ASP A 17 -8.22 44.60 -6.58
C ASP A 17 -7.50 43.25 -6.85
N LEU A 18 -7.76 42.27 -5.98
CA LEU A 18 -7.07 40.96 -5.89
C LEU A 18 -7.75 39.88 -6.75
N ALA A 19 -8.49 40.26 -7.79
CA ALA A 19 -9.28 39.31 -8.58
C ALA A 19 -8.42 38.30 -9.36
N ASP A 20 -7.18 38.64 -9.73
CA ASP A 20 -6.36 37.83 -10.66
C ASP A 20 -5.14 37.12 -10.03
N THR A 21 -4.89 37.24 -8.71
CA THR A 21 -3.75 36.56 -8.07
C THR A 21 -4.23 35.37 -7.23
N PRO A 22 -3.69 34.16 -7.44
CA PRO A 22 -4.08 32.99 -6.67
C PRO A 22 -3.77 33.18 -5.17
N LEU A 23 -4.67 32.71 -4.31
CA LEU A 23 -4.58 32.76 -2.84
C LEU A 23 -3.29 32.12 -2.32
N THR A 24 -2.81 31.10 -3.02
CA THR A 24 -1.65 30.29 -2.63
C THR A 24 -0.77 30.00 -3.83
N THR A 25 0.55 29.87 -3.59
CA THR A 25 1.51 29.45 -4.62
C THR A 25 2.31 28.24 -4.15
N ASP A 26 2.71 27.35 -5.06
CA ASP A 26 3.48 26.16 -4.70
C ASP A 26 4.78 26.50 -3.97
N ALA A 27 5.47 27.57 -4.38
CA ALA A 27 6.68 28.04 -3.73
C ALA A 27 6.43 28.44 -2.26
N ARG A 28 5.35 29.18 -1.99
CA ARG A 28 5.00 29.59 -0.63
C ARG A 28 4.48 28.43 0.21
N VAL A 29 3.68 27.53 -0.36
CA VAL A 29 3.25 26.29 0.30
C VAL A 29 4.47 25.45 0.69
N ALA A 30 5.43 25.24 -0.22
CA ALA A 30 6.66 24.51 0.07
C ALA A 30 7.47 25.18 1.19
N ALA A 31 7.59 26.51 1.19
CA ALA A 31 8.27 27.26 2.24
C ALA A 31 7.60 27.09 3.62
N ASP A 32 6.27 27.08 3.67
CA ASP A 32 5.50 26.96 4.91
C ASP A 32 5.57 25.53 5.47
N HIS A 33 5.49 24.51 4.60
CA HIS A 33 5.77 23.12 4.96
C HIS A 33 7.24 22.93 5.39
N ALA A 34 8.19 23.62 4.77
CA ALA A 34 9.60 23.56 5.16
C ALA A 34 9.81 24.18 6.55
N ARG A 35 9.19 25.32 6.86
CA ARG A 35 9.21 25.89 8.23
C ARG A 35 8.65 24.91 9.26
N HIS A 36 7.60 24.17 8.92
CA HIS A 36 7.08 23.11 9.78
C HIS A 36 8.09 21.96 9.94
N ALA A 37 8.67 21.50 8.83
CA ALA A 37 9.57 20.36 8.79
C ALA A 37 10.96 20.62 9.41
N ALA A 38 11.42 21.88 9.43
CA ALA A 38 12.71 22.30 9.97
C ALA A 38 12.94 21.86 11.42
N ARG A 39 11.87 21.69 12.20
CA ARG A 39 11.95 21.21 13.60
C ARG A 39 12.45 19.77 13.68
N GLN A 40 12.13 18.93 12.69
CA GLN A 40 12.43 17.50 12.66
C GLN A 40 12.67 16.99 11.23
N PRO A 41 13.75 17.43 10.53
CA PRO A 41 13.96 17.12 9.11
C PRO A 41 14.07 15.62 8.80
N SER A 42 14.59 14.82 9.74
CA SER A 42 14.69 13.36 9.58
C SER A 42 13.32 12.67 9.43
N ARG A 43 12.24 13.25 10.00
CA ARG A 43 10.88 12.74 9.82
C ARG A 43 10.36 13.01 8.41
N LEU A 44 10.73 14.16 7.82
CA LEU A 44 10.42 14.48 6.43
C LEU A 44 11.07 13.45 5.50
N VAL A 45 12.38 13.24 5.63
CA VAL A 45 13.14 12.25 4.83
C VAL A 45 12.53 10.85 4.92
N ALA A 46 12.27 10.37 6.15
CA ALA A 46 11.66 9.06 6.36
C ALA A 46 10.27 8.95 5.72
N THR A 47 9.48 10.03 5.75
CA THR A 47 8.15 10.08 5.14
C THR A 47 8.25 10.11 3.62
N LEU A 48 9.14 10.92 3.04
CA LEU A 48 9.34 10.99 1.58
C LEU A 48 9.78 9.64 0.99
N LEU A 49 10.68 8.93 1.66
CA LEU A 49 11.07 7.57 1.24
C LEU A 49 9.90 6.59 1.38
N ARG A 50 9.15 6.65 2.49
CA ARG A 50 8.04 5.73 2.78
C ARG A 50 6.79 5.94 1.93
N THR A 51 6.53 7.17 1.45
CA THR A 51 5.42 7.47 0.54
C THR A 51 5.84 7.50 -0.91
N LYS A 52 7.16 7.51 -1.18
CA LYS A 52 7.75 7.80 -2.49
C LYS A 52 7.29 9.13 -3.10
N SER A 53 6.82 10.09 -2.30
CA SER A 53 6.35 11.37 -2.83
C SER A 53 7.47 12.18 -3.47
N VAL A 54 7.49 12.25 -4.81
CA VAL A 54 8.45 13.06 -5.58
C VAL A 54 8.16 14.55 -5.40
N ALA A 55 6.87 14.95 -5.44
CA ALA A 55 6.46 16.33 -5.21
C ALA A 55 6.93 16.86 -3.84
N GLY A 56 6.95 15.99 -2.81
CA GLY A 56 7.43 16.34 -1.47
C GLY A 56 8.92 16.71 -1.41
N ARG A 57 9.73 16.38 -2.42
CA ARG A 57 11.14 16.83 -2.51
C ARG A 57 11.25 18.36 -2.53
N ALA A 58 10.24 19.08 -3.03
CA ALA A 58 10.23 20.55 -3.00
C ALA A 58 10.40 21.11 -1.57
N VAL A 59 9.78 20.47 -0.58
CA VAL A 59 9.91 20.87 0.83
C VAL A 59 11.35 20.65 1.34
N LEU A 60 11.96 19.52 0.97
CA LEU A 60 13.33 19.22 1.36
C LEU A 60 14.34 20.10 0.60
N ALA A 61 14.06 20.50 -0.64
CA ALA A 61 14.89 21.40 -1.43
C ALA A 61 14.99 22.79 -0.77
N VAL A 62 13.86 23.34 -0.31
CA VAL A 62 13.84 24.61 0.43
C VAL A 62 14.65 24.52 1.72
N LEU A 63 14.57 23.37 2.43
CA LEU A 63 15.39 23.15 3.63
C LEU A 63 16.89 23.02 3.31
N ALA A 64 17.25 22.39 2.19
CA ALA A 64 18.63 22.06 1.86
C ALA A 64 19.40 23.19 1.16
N GLY A 65 18.76 23.93 0.24
CA GLY A 65 19.40 25.00 -0.55
C GLY A 65 19.03 26.42 -0.12
N GLY A 66 17.99 26.57 0.72
CA GLY A 66 17.49 27.86 1.19
C GLY A 66 16.16 28.28 0.55
N PRO A 67 15.65 29.47 0.90
CA PRO A 67 14.42 30.02 0.33
C PRO A 67 14.46 30.00 -1.20
N ASP A 68 13.31 29.75 -1.82
CA ASP A 68 13.13 29.70 -3.28
C ASP A 68 13.89 28.60 -4.03
N THR A 69 14.63 27.73 -3.33
CA THR A 69 15.28 26.58 -3.95
C THR A 69 14.25 25.51 -4.31
N THR A 70 14.22 25.13 -5.59
CA THR A 70 13.36 24.08 -6.12
C THR A 70 14.08 22.72 -6.18
N ALA A 71 13.30 21.64 -6.19
CA ALA A 71 13.81 20.29 -6.38
C ALA A 71 14.59 20.15 -7.70
N GLN A 72 14.05 20.70 -8.79
CA GLN A 72 14.66 20.68 -10.11
C GLN A 72 16.05 21.34 -10.11
N GLN A 73 16.20 22.50 -9.45
CA GLN A 73 17.48 23.20 -9.36
C GLN A 73 18.56 22.35 -8.67
N LEU A 74 18.24 21.69 -7.55
CA LEU A 74 19.21 20.83 -6.86
C LEU A 74 19.57 19.58 -7.65
N GLU A 75 18.59 18.95 -8.30
CA GLU A 75 18.82 17.74 -9.09
C GLU A 75 19.64 18.04 -10.35
N ASP A 76 19.37 19.16 -11.04
CA ASP A 76 20.17 19.62 -12.17
C ASP A 76 21.60 19.98 -11.76
N LEU A 77 21.75 20.65 -10.61
CA LEU A 77 23.06 20.97 -10.06
C LEU A 77 23.87 19.70 -9.76
N GLY A 78 23.25 18.73 -9.09
CA GLY A 78 23.87 17.43 -8.80
C GLY A 78 24.32 16.71 -10.06
N ARG A 79 23.45 16.59 -11.07
CA ARG A 79 23.79 15.91 -12.33
C ARG A 79 24.96 16.57 -13.06
N ARG A 80 25.01 17.91 -13.09
CA ARG A 80 26.12 18.65 -13.74
C ARG A 80 27.44 18.50 -12.99
N VAL A 81 27.41 18.45 -11.66
CA VAL A 81 28.60 18.20 -10.83
C VAL A 81 29.12 16.77 -11.05
N ASP A 82 28.22 15.79 -11.08
CA ASP A 82 28.56 14.38 -11.33
C ASP A 82 29.12 14.16 -12.75
N ALA A 83 28.56 14.86 -13.75
CA ALA A 83 29.06 14.83 -15.13
C ALA A 83 30.39 15.59 -15.33
N GLY A 84 30.90 16.32 -14.32
CA GLY A 84 32.09 17.15 -14.41
C GLY A 84 31.91 18.44 -15.23
N GLU A 85 30.67 18.80 -15.57
CA GLU A 85 30.33 20.03 -16.31
C GLU A 85 30.41 21.30 -15.45
N LEU A 86 30.35 21.13 -14.13
CA LEU A 86 30.40 22.19 -13.14
C LEU A 86 31.20 21.73 -11.94
N SER A 87 32.15 22.53 -11.46
CA SER A 87 32.85 22.15 -10.22
C SER A 87 31.93 22.29 -9.01
N ALA A 88 32.15 21.45 -7.99
CA ALA A 88 31.38 21.54 -6.75
C ALA A 88 31.51 22.93 -6.08
N ALA A 89 32.66 23.60 -6.20
CA ALA A 89 32.88 24.94 -5.64
C ALA A 89 32.04 26.03 -6.36
N GLU A 90 31.95 25.96 -7.69
CA GLU A 90 31.09 26.87 -8.47
C GLU A 90 29.61 26.61 -8.17
N ALA A 91 29.24 25.33 -8.03
CA ALA A 91 27.88 24.93 -7.70
C ALA A 91 27.40 25.47 -6.34
N VAL A 92 28.25 25.47 -5.31
CA VAL A 92 27.92 26.05 -3.99
C VAL A 92 27.54 27.53 -4.10
N SER A 93 28.23 28.28 -4.94
CA SER A 93 28.04 29.74 -5.07
C SER A 93 26.68 30.11 -5.68
N GLY A 94 25.99 29.16 -6.32
CA GLY A 94 24.65 29.36 -6.90
C GLY A 94 23.49 29.12 -5.93
N LEU A 95 23.74 28.67 -4.71
CA LEU A 95 22.72 28.42 -3.69
C LEU A 95 22.72 29.52 -2.63
N ALA A 96 21.54 29.97 -2.21
CA ALA A 96 21.40 31.13 -1.33
C ALA A 96 21.87 30.84 0.12
N ALA A 97 21.53 29.67 0.66
CA ALA A 97 21.90 29.28 2.02
C ALA A 97 21.98 27.74 2.16
N PRO A 98 22.93 27.08 1.46
CA PRO A 98 23.00 25.63 1.46
C PRO A 98 23.46 25.06 2.81
N ASP A 99 22.86 23.95 3.24
CA ASP A 99 23.28 23.18 4.42
C ASP A 99 23.82 21.81 3.99
N ALA A 100 25.09 21.53 4.27
CA ALA A 100 25.76 20.32 3.81
C ALA A 100 25.10 19.02 4.32
N ARG A 101 24.53 19.03 5.53
CA ARG A 101 23.87 17.85 6.10
C ARG A 101 22.51 17.63 5.43
N LEU A 102 21.75 18.69 5.19
CA LEU A 102 20.46 18.59 4.51
C LEU A 102 20.62 18.30 3.01
N LEU A 103 21.71 18.73 2.38
CA LEU A 103 22.08 18.29 1.04
C LEU A 103 22.38 16.78 1.00
N CYS A 104 23.04 16.22 2.02
CA CYS A 104 23.22 14.76 2.13
C CYS A 104 21.87 14.02 2.25
N GLU A 105 20.91 14.57 3.00
CA GLU A 105 19.57 14.01 3.12
C GLU A 105 18.78 14.13 1.80
N TYR A 106 18.91 15.25 1.07
CA TYR A 106 18.33 15.39 -0.26
C TYR A 106 18.95 14.39 -1.25
N ALA A 107 20.28 14.28 -1.28
CA ALA A 107 21.02 13.34 -2.12
C ALA A 107 20.55 11.89 -1.89
N ARG A 108 20.36 11.53 -0.62
CA ARG A 108 19.79 10.24 -0.21
C ARG A 108 18.39 10.02 -0.79
N VAL A 109 17.49 11.00 -0.67
CA VAL A 109 16.12 10.89 -1.19
C VAL A 109 16.13 10.80 -2.72
N ALA A 110 16.86 11.68 -3.40
CA ALA A 110 16.95 11.72 -4.86
C ALA A 110 17.45 10.39 -5.44
N ALA A 111 18.51 9.82 -4.87
CA ALA A 111 19.11 8.59 -5.36
C ALA A 111 18.27 7.32 -5.07
N LEU A 112 17.53 7.29 -3.97
CA LEU A 112 16.93 6.04 -3.46
C LEU A 112 15.41 5.95 -3.61
N GLN A 113 14.71 7.08 -3.73
CA GLN A 113 13.25 7.08 -3.71
C GLN A 113 12.65 6.34 -4.91
N LEU A 114 13.19 6.59 -6.11
CA LEU A 114 12.81 5.90 -7.35
C LEU A 114 13.92 4.97 -7.87
N SER A 115 15.17 5.17 -7.43
CA SER A 115 16.34 4.40 -7.87
C SER A 115 16.58 4.42 -9.39
N ASP A 116 16.18 5.50 -10.05
CA ASP A 116 16.46 5.72 -11.48
C ASP A 116 17.86 6.33 -11.70
N PRO A 117 18.45 6.18 -12.90
CA PRO A 117 19.79 6.69 -13.19
C PRO A 117 19.96 8.21 -12.99
N ALA A 118 18.92 9.01 -13.27
CA ALA A 118 19.00 10.45 -13.13
C ALA A 118 19.04 10.87 -11.65
N GLY A 119 18.24 10.23 -10.80
CA GLY A 119 18.27 10.41 -9.35
C GLY A 119 19.59 9.96 -8.74
N ILE A 120 20.18 8.86 -9.20
CA ILE A 120 21.51 8.40 -8.76
C ILE A 120 22.58 9.44 -9.11
N SER A 121 22.61 9.93 -10.35
CA SER A 121 23.57 10.97 -10.78
C SER A 121 23.39 12.27 -9.98
N ALA A 122 22.15 12.72 -9.77
CA ALA A 122 21.86 13.87 -8.92
C ALA A 122 22.39 13.66 -7.49
N GLY A 123 22.14 12.50 -6.88
CA GLY A 123 22.62 12.18 -5.54
C GLY A 123 24.14 12.16 -5.42
N LEU A 124 24.84 11.57 -6.39
CA LEU A 124 26.31 11.51 -6.41
C LEU A 124 26.93 12.92 -6.44
N GLY A 125 26.46 13.78 -7.33
CA GLY A 125 26.95 15.16 -7.40
C GLY A 125 26.57 16.00 -6.19
N LEU A 126 25.39 15.77 -5.60
CA LEU A 126 24.99 16.45 -4.35
C LEU A 126 25.82 16.00 -3.13
N TYR A 127 26.31 14.76 -3.09
CA TYR A 127 27.28 14.34 -2.07
C TYR A 127 28.64 15.03 -2.26
N ALA A 128 29.14 15.10 -3.50
CA ALA A 128 30.36 15.85 -3.81
C ALA A 128 30.21 17.34 -3.46
N LEU A 129 29.03 17.92 -3.69
CA LEU A 129 28.70 19.29 -3.31
C LEU A 129 28.73 19.49 -1.79
N ALA A 130 28.12 18.58 -1.02
CA ALA A 130 28.14 18.62 0.43
C ALA A 130 29.56 18.47 1.00
N ASP A 131 30.41 17.67 0.35
CA ASP A 131 31.83 17.52 0.67
C ASP A 131 32.59 18.83 0.46
N ALA A 132 32.45 19.46 -0.70
CA ALA A 132 33.06 20.76 -0.97
C ALA A 132 32.58 21.85 0.02
N LEU A 133 31.27 21.96 0.22
CA LEU A 133 30.65 22.96 1.11
C LEU A 133 31.14 22.85 2.56
N SER A 134 31.36 21.63 3.03
CA SER A 134 31.73 21.36 4.42
C SER A 134 33.24 21.38 4.67
N GLY A 135 34.06 21.75 3.68
CA GLY A 135 35.52 21.63 3.78
C GLY A 135 35.96 20.16 3.93
N GLY A 136 35.21 19.28 3.30
CA GLY A 136 35.32 17.84 3.44
C GLY A 136 35.03 17.38 4.85
N GLN A 137 33.90 17.74 5.48
CA GLN A 137 33.43 17.19 6.77
C GLN A 137 32.16 16.33 6.64
N HIS A 138 31.47 16.42 5.51
CA HIS A 138 30.30 15.63 5.13
C HIS A 138 30.53 15.07 3.72
N PRO A 139 29.90 13.94 3.33
CA PRO A 139 29.02 13.09 4.13
C PRO A 139 29.75 12.31 5.24
N ARG A 140 28.96 11.79 6.20
CA ARG A 140 29.38 10.96 7.34
C ARG A 140 28.37 9.85 7.59
N ASP A 141 28.77 8.84 8.36
CA ASP A 141 27.99 7.68 8.75
C ASP A 141 27.33 7.01 7.52
N ALA A 142 26.02 6.75 7.61
CA ALA A 142 25.24 6.13 6.54
C ALA A 142 25.26 6.91 5.21
N HIS A 143 25.55 8.23 5.22
CA HIS A 143 25.67 8.99 3.99
C HIS A 143 27.02 8.76 3.29
N ALA A 144 28.10 8.60 4.05
CA ALA A 144 29.41 8.27 3.47
C ALA A 144 29.37 6.85 2.88
N ASP A 145 28.77 5.90 3.60
CA ASP A 145 28.51 4.56 3.09
C ASP A 145 27.68 4.62 1.80
N LEU A 146 26.54 5.31 1.82
CA LEU A 146 25.67 5.40 0.65
C LEU A 146 26.35 6.05 -0.56
N TRP A 147 27.18 7.07 -0.36
CA TRP A 147 27.93 7.67 -1.46
C TRP A 147 28.85 6.65 -2.14
N ALA A 148 29.63 5.91 -1.36
CA ALA A 148 30.48 4.83 -1.88
C ALA A 148 29.66 3.71 -2.53
N GLN A 149 28.51 3.33 -1.95
CA GLN A 149 27.63 2.30 -2.50
C GLN A 149 27.02 2.71 -3.85
N LEU A 150 26.66 3.98 -4.03
CA LEU A 150 26.13 4.49 -5.30
C LEU A 150 27.18 4.43 -6.40
N LEU A 151 28.42 4.85 -6.11
CA LEU A 151 29.56 4.75 -7.03
C LEU A 151 29.84 3.27 -7.39
N LEU A 152 29.88 2.40 -6.38
CA LEU A 152 30.06 0.95 -6.57
C LEU A 152 29.00 0.31 -7.46
N VAL A 153 27.74 0.67 -7.27
CA VAL A 153 26.64 0.10 -8.06
C VAL A 153 26.58 0.67 -9.47
N ARG A 154 26.90 1.96 -9.65
CA ARG A 154 26.99 2.56 -10.98
C ARG A 154 28.11 1.92 -11.82
N GLY A 155 29.25 1.59 -11.20
CA GLY A 155 30.43 1.19 -11.97
C GLY A 155 30.90 2.43 -12.75
N GLN A 156 31.18 2.46 -14.05
CA GLN A 156 31.54 3.65 -14.83
C GLN A 156 32.83 4.39 -14.42
N GLY A 157 33.79 4.44 -15.35
CA GLY A 157 34.97 5.31 -15.25
C GLY A 157 35.79 5.10 -13.99
N ASP A 158 36.02 6.18 -13.23
CA ASP A 158 36.85 6.22 -12.02
C ASP A 158 36.06 5.95 -10.72
N ASP A 159 34.79 5.53 -10.79
CA ASP A 159 33.93 5.36 -9.60
C ASP A 159 34.51 4.41 -8.56
N ALA A 160 35.17 3.31 -8.96
CA ALA A 160 35.79 2.40 -8.01
C ALA A 160 36.93 3.09 -7.21
N ARG A 161 37.72 3.95 -7.87
CA ARG A 161 38.76 4.74 -7.20
C ARG A 161 38.14 5.79 -6.29
N HIS A 162 37.07 6.44 -6.74
CA HIS A 162 36.37 7.44 -5.95
C HIS A 162 35.71 6.81 -4.71
N ALA A 163 35.04 5.67 -4.86
CA ALA A 163 34.47 4.92 -3.74
C ALA A 163 35.54 4.54 -2.72
N THR A 164 36.71 4.06 -3.18
CA THR A 164 37.86 3.78 -2.30
C THR A 164 38.29 5.04 -1.54
N ALA A 165 38.46 6.16 -2.24
CA ALA A 165 38.84 7.44 -1.62
C ALA A 165 37.80 7.98 -0.63
N VAL A 166 36.51 7.67 -0.81
CA VAL A 166 35.45 8.01 0.15
C VAL A 166 35.53 7.13 1.39
N LEU A 167 35.69 5.82 1.23
CA LEU A 167 35.75 4.87 2.34
C LEU A 167 37.01 5.05 3.20
N ASP A 168 38.16 5.29 2.58
CA ASP A 168 39.46 5.47 3.25
C ASP A 168 39.51 6.70 4.17
N ARG A 169 38.56 7.64 4.03
CA ARG A 169 38.40 8.76 4.98
C ARG A 169 37.93 8.31 6.36
N GLY A 170 37.48 7.06 6.53
CA GLY A 170 37.09 6.49 7.83
C GLY A 170 35.84 7.13 8.42
N ARG A 171 34.89 7.54 7.56
CA ARG A 171 33.68 8.29 7.97
C ARG A 171 32.38 7.52 7.82
N GLY A 172 32.41 6.32 7.25
CA GLY A 172 31.23 5.46 7.15
C GLY A 172 30.97 4.68 8.44
N THR A 173 29.95 3.83 8.41
CA THR A 173 29.66 2.91 9.51
C THR A 173 30.51 1.65 9.37
N GLU A 174 31.11 1.19 10.47
CA GLU A 174 32.04 0.03 10.50
C GLU A 174 31.55 -1.16 9.67
N HIS A 175 30.30 -1.58 9.88
CA HIS A 175 29.76 -2.77 9.23
C HIS A 175 29.49 -2.56 7.73
N THR A 176 28.93 -1.41 7.35
CA THR A 176 28.52 -1.15 5.97
C THR A 176 29.74 -0.83 5.09
N THR A 177 30.67 -0.03 5.62
CA THR A 177 31.97 0.26 4.99
C THR A 177 32.74 -1.04 4.72
N ALA A 178 32.74 -2.00 5.66
CA ALA A 178 33.42 -3.28 5.45
C ALA A 178 32.88 -4.06 4.24
N PHE A 179 31.55 -4.11 4.04
CA PHE A 179 30.97 -4.80 2.88
C PHE A 179 31.27 -4.06 1.56
N SER A 180 31.24 -2.73 1.57
CA SER A 180 31.63 -1.94 0.40
C SER A 180 33.10 -2.19 0.01
N HIS A 181 34.01 -2.35 0.98
CA HIS A 181 35.40 -2.75 0.71
C HIS A 181 35.50 -4.16 0.14
N ILE A 182 34.73 -5.12 0.66
CA ILE A 182 34.67 -6.47 0.08
C ILE A 182 34.27 -6.40 -1.40
N ASP A 183 33.22 -5.65 -1.74
CA ASP A 183 32.79 -5.52 -3.14
C ASP A 183 33.73 -4.70 -4.04
N LEU A 184 34.60 -3.85 -3.46
CA LEU A 184 35.69 -3.20 -4.20
C LEU A 184 36.76 -4.19 -4.66
N LEU A 185 36.98 -5.25 -3.87
CA LEU A 185 37.93 -6.33 -4.17
C LEU A 185 37.32 -7.42 -5.07
N ASN A 186 35.99 -7.51 -5.14
CA ASN A 186 35.28 -8.59 -5.86
C ASN A 186 35.68 -8.66 -7.35
N PRO A 187 36.32 -9.76 -7.79
CA PRO A 187 36.76 -9.95 -9.18
C PRO A 187 35.62 -10.37 -10.12
N HIS A 188 34.46 -10.75 -9.58
CA HIS A 188 33.33 -11.27 -10.36
C HIS A 188 32.32 -10.20 -10.77
N ARG A 189 32.45 -8.97 -10.28
CA ARG A 189 31.59 -7.86 -10.70
C ARG A 189 31.84 -7.54 -12.19
N PRO A 190 30.82 -7.11 -12.95
CA PRO A 190 30.96 -6.83 -14.40
C PRO A 190 32.04 -5.81 -14.79
N GLN A 191 32.48 -4.98 -13.83
CA GLN A 191 33.46 -3.92 -14.03
C GLN A 191 34.58 -4.02 -13.00
N ALA A 192 35.15 -5.22 -12.85
CA ALA A 192 36.30 -5.46 -11.99
C ALA A 192 37.46 -4.49 -12.34
N GLY A 193 37.57 -3.41 -11.56
CA GLY A 193 38.62 -2.43 -11.71
C GLY A 193 39.98 -2.95 -11.21
N PRO A 194 41.04 -2.12 -11.27
CA PRO A 194 42.39 -2.49 -10.85
C PRO A 194 42.52 -2.84 -9.35
N THR A 195 41.48 -2.56 -8.56
CA THR A 195 41.40 -2.93 -7.13
C THR A 195 40.92 -4.36 -6.90
N ALA A 196 40.49 -5.08 -7.95
CA ALA A 196 40.04 -6.46 -7.81
C ALA A 196 41.22 -7.37 -7.48
N ASP A 197 41.06 -8.18 -6.44
CA ASP A 197 42.05 -9.16 -5.99
C ASP A 197 41.27 -10.38 -5.49
N ASP A 198 41.34 -11.48 -6.24
CA ASP A 198 40.57 -12.69 -5.98
C ASP A 198 40.90 -13.30 -4.61
N HIS A 199 42.17 -13.30 -4.22
CA HIS A 199 42.60 -13.89 -2.95
C HIS A 199 42.16 -13.03 -1.77
N ALA A 200 42.47 -11.72 -1.82
CA ALA A 200 42.11 -10.78 -0.76
C ALA A 200 40.57 -10.64 -0.63
N TRP A 201 39.87 -10.65 -1.76
CA TRP A 201 38.40 -10.68 -1.77
C TRP A 201 37.87 -11.95 -1.10
N TRP A 202 38.38 -13.13 -1.49
CA TRP A 202 37.87 -14.38 -0.96
C TRP A 202 38.08 -14.48 0.56
N GLU A 203 39.27 -14.10 1.05
CA GLU A 203 39.55 -14.05 2.49
C GLU A 203 38.58 -13.11 3.21
N ALA A 204 38.36 -11.90 2.68
CA ALA A 204 37.47 -10.93 3.28
C ALA A 204 35.98 -11.32 3.21
N PHE A 205 35.55 -11.96 2.12
CA PHE A 205 34.19 -12.43 1.91
C PHE A 205 33.87 -13.64 2.79
N SER A 206 34.67 -14.70 2.70
CA SER A 206 34.47 -15.94 3.46
C SER A 206 34.62 -15.71 4.97
N GLY A 207 35.49 -14.78 5.40
CA GLY A 207 35.63 -14.39 6.80
C GLY A 207 34.38 -13.72 7.41
N ARG A 208 33.35 -13.39 6.61
CA ARG A 208 32.05 -12.92 7.10
C ARG A 208 31.03 -14.04 7.31
N LEU A 209 31.32 -15.24 6.84
CA LEU A 209 30.42 -16.38 6.89
C LEU A 209 30.79 -17.31 8.05
N GLY A 210 29.80 -18.07 8.53
CA GLY A 210 30.00 -19.12 9.52
C GLY A 210 29.76 -18.71 10.98
N ALA A 211 29.66 -19.74 11.81
CA ALA A 211 29.53 -19.70 13.25
C ALA A 211 30.86 -19.97 13.98
N GLY A 212 31.93 -20.27 13.23
CA GLY A 212 33.25 -20.55 13.78
C GLY A 212 33.40 -21.99 14.29
N LEU A 213 32.68 -22.94 13.67
CA LEU A 213 32.67 -24.36 14.04
C LEU A 213 33.59 -25.21 13.14
N GLY A 214 34.46 -24.54 12.37
CA GLY A 214 35.51 -25.17 11.57
C GLY A 214 35.19 -25.36 10.10
N SER A 215 33.97 -25.06 9.65
CA SER A 215 33.61 -25.14 8.23
C SER A 215 34.13 -23.94 7.44
N THR A 216 34.42 -24.16 6.18
CA THR A 216 34.86 -23.16 5.21
C THR A 216 33.93 -23.14 3.99
N VAL A 217 34.03 -22.08 3.20
CA VAL A 217 33.34 -21.94 1.90
C VAL A 217 34.40 -21.71 0.83
N ARG A 218 34.15 -22.19 -0.38
CA ARG A 218 34.91 -21.87 -1.60
C ARG A 218 34.04 -21.93 -2.86
N LEU A 219 34.59 -21.48 -3.98
CA LEU A 219 34.02 -21.73 -5.30
C LEU A 219 34.55 -23.05 -5.86
N ALA A 220 33.64 -23.92 -6.28
CA ALA A 220 33.94 -25.22 -6.85
C ALA A 220 33.71 -25.26 -8.36
N SER A 221 34.38 -26.19 -9.04
CA SER A 221 34.10 -26.53 -10.43
C SER A 221 32.80 -27.33 -10.54
N VAL A 222 32.25 -27.40 -11.76
CA VAL A 222 31.03 -28.18 -12.03
C VAL A 222 31.19 -29.64 -11.63
N ASP A 223 32.34 -30.22 -11.97
CA ASP A 223 32.61 -31.65 -11.75
C ASP A 223 32.79 -31.99 -10.26
N GLU A 224 33.09 -31.00 -9.42
CA GLU A 224 33.05 -31.15 -7.96
C GLU A 224 31.64 -31.01 -7.38
N LEU A 225 30.74 -30.31 -8.09
CA LEU A 225 29.38 -30.06 -7.64
C LEU A 225 28.43 -31.18 -8.01
N PHE A 226 28.48 -31.63 -9.27
CA PHE A 226 27.57 -32.62 -9.82
C PHE A 226 28.27 -33.54 -10.81
N ASP A 227 27.85 -34.81 -10.84
CA ASP A 227 28.23 -35.72 -11.92
C ASP A 227 27.50 -35.30 -13.22
N ARG A 228 28.27 -35.04 -14.29
CA ARG A 228 27.69 -34.60 -15.58
C ARG A 228 26.78 -35.65 -16.20
N GLY A 229 27.07 -36.94 -16.00
CA GLY A 229 26.20 -38.02 -16.47
C GLY A 229 24.85 -38.02 -15.76
N TRP A 230 24.87 -37.78 -14.45
CA TRP A 230 23.67 -37.61 -13.63
C TRP A 230 22.84 -36.40 -14.07
N LEU A 231 23.46 -35.25 -14.30
CA LEU A 231 22.78 -34.07 -14.85
C LEU A 231 22.12 -34.36 -16.20
N ALA A 232 22.86 -34.96 -17.13
CA ALA A 232 22.36 -35.26 -18.46
C ALA A 232 21.16 -36.23 -18.45
N ARG A 233 21.15 -37.23 -17.54
CA ARG A 233 20.02 -38.16 -17.38
C ARG A 233 18.73 -37.47 -16.92
N HIS A 234 18.87 -36.38 -16.19
CA HIS A 234 17.75 -35.54 -15.74
C HIS A 234 17.44 -34.39 -16.72
N GLY A 235 18.02 -34.40 -17.92
CA GLY A 235 17.79 -33.35 -18.92
C GLY A 235 18.40 -31.99 -18.54
N LEU A 236 19.36 -31.98 -17.62
CA LEU A 236 20.02 -30.77 -17.13
C LEU A 236 21.37 -30.59 -17.80
N ASP A 237 21.64 -29.36 -18.22
CA ASP A 237 22.95 -28.97 -18.75
C ASP A 237 23.80 -28.29 -17.67
N ALA A 238 24.99 -28.85 -17.46
CA ALA A 238 26.02 -28.37 -16.54
C ALA A 238 26.38 -26.90 -16.77
N ASP A 239 26.48 -26.48 -18.04
CA ASP A 239 26.92 -25.13 -18.40
C ASP A 239 25.79 -24.11 -18.17
N THR A 240 24.53 -24.56 -18.20
CA THR A 240 23.35 -23.74 -17.86
C THR A 240 23.11 -23.65 -16.34
N LEU A 241 23.44 -24.71 -15.58
CA LEU A 241 23.25 -24.80 -14.12
C LEU A 241 24.19 -23.91 -13.30
N LEU A 242 25.40 -23.68 -13.80
CA LEU A 242 26.51 -23.07 -13.04
C LEU A 242 27.08 -21.82 -13.73
N SER A 243 26.19 -21.03 -14.31
CA SER A 243 26.56 -19.84 -15.10
C SER A 243 27.14 -18.70 -14.26
N THR A 244 26.99 -18.73 -12.93
CA THR A 244 27.39 -17.62 -12.04
C THR A 244 28.30 -18.08 -10.89
N PRO A 245 29.12 -17.17 -10.32
CA PRO A 245 29.89 -17.45 -9.11
C PRO A 245 29.04 -17.93 -7.93
N PHE A 246 27.83 -17.39 -7.74
CA PHE A 246 26.90 -17.85 -6.71
C PHE A 246 26.57 -19.33 -6.87
N ASP A 247 26.34 -19.78 -8.10
CA ASP A 247 25.98 -21.17 -8.36
C ASP A 247 27.10 -22.16 -8.01
N ARG A 248 28.35 -21.66 -7.89
CA ARG A 248 29.54 -22.47 -7.61
C ARG A 248 29.90 -22.58 -6.14
N LEU A 249 29.08 -22.06 -5.23
CA LEU A 249 29.35 -22.09 -3.79
C LEU A 249 29.35 -23.53 -3.23
N LEU A 250 30.46 -23.89 -2.60
CA LEU A 250 30.63 -25.16 -1.89
C LEU A 250 31.07 -24.88 -0.44
N GLY A 251 30.37 -25.50 0.51
CA GLY A 251 30.80 -25.54 1.90
C GLY A 251 31.50 -26.85 2.24
N GLU A 252 32.60 -26.79 3.00
CA GLU A 252 33.41 -27.96 3.37
C GLU A 252 34.07 -27.78 4.76
N GLY A 253 34.79 -28.78 5.27
CA GLY A 253 35.69 -28.61 6.42
C GLY A 253 35.09 -28.70 7.83
N GLY A 254 33.78 -28.91 8.00
CA GLY A 254 33.14 -29.10 9.32
C GLY A 254 33.21 -30.54 9.84
N THR A 255 33.29 -30.71 11.17
CA THR A 255 33.20 -32.05 11.80
C THR A 255 31.74 -32.50 11.83
N PRO A 256 31.38 -33.68 11.29
CA PRO A 256 30.02 -34.20 11.40
C PRO A 256 29.60 -34.35 12.86
N VAL A 257 28.44 -33.79 13.20
CA VAL A 257 27.81 -33.93 14.50
C VAL A 257 26.67 -34.93 14.38
N ASP A 258 26.87 -36.11 14.96
CA ASP A 258 25.85 -37.13 15.10
C ASP A 258 25.14 -36.97 16.44
N HIS A 259 23.85 -36.64 16.39
CA HIS A 259 23.04 -36.34 17.57
C HIS A 259 21.58 -36.79 17.34
N PRO A 260 20.89 -37.32 18.37
CA PRO A 260 19.53 -37.86 18.20
C PRO A 260 18.47 -36.80 17.87
N TYR A 261 18.70 -35.54 18.21
CA TYR A 261 17.77 -34.44 17.92
C TYR A 261 17.73 -34.13 16.42
N ARG A 262 16.58 -34.37 15.79
CA ARG A 262 16.40 -34.30 14.34
C ARG A 262 15.82 -32.96 13.91
N VAL A 263 16.29 -32.42 12.79
CA VAL A 263 15.75 -31.19 12.19
C VAL A 263 15.01 -31.48 10.88
N SER A 264 13.76 -31.02 10.76
CA SER A 264 13.03 -31.02 9.50
C SER A 264 13.22 -29.68 8.80
N VAL A 265 13.98 -29.67 7.71
CA VAL A 265 14.14 -28.52 6.84
C VAL A 265 12.97 -28.47 5.86
N ILE A 266 12.35 -27.32 5.73
CA ILE A 266 11.17 -27.10 4.88
C ILE A 266 11.57 -26.19 3.72
N MET A 267 11.25 -26.62 2.50
CA MET A 267 11.47 -25.84 1.29
C MET A 267 10.21 -25.84 0.44
N SER A 268 9.70 -24.66 0.09
CA SER A 268 8.58 -24.53 -0.86
C SER A 268 9.09 -24.18 -2.24
N ALA A 269 8.60 -24.86 -3.27
CA ALA A 269 8.99 -24.64 -4.65
C ALA A 269 7.74 -24.41 -5.53
N HIS A 270 7.81 -23.47 -6.46
CA HIS A 270 6.79 -23.32 -7.51
C HIS A 270 7.49 -22.92 -8.81
N ASN A 271 7.27 -23.70 -9.86
CA ASN A 271 8.03 -23.65 -11.11
C ASN A 271 9.55 -23.64 -10.86
N PRO A 272 10.11 -24.61 -10.10
CA PRO A 272 11.52 -24.56 -9.74
C PRO A 272 12.41 -24.79 -10.96
N GLY A 273 13.25 -23.79 -11.28
CA GLY A 273 14.36 -23.97 -12.20
C GLY A 273 15.55 -24.70 -11.55
N PRO A 274 16.69 -24.83 -12.25
CA PRO A 274 17.83 -25.59 -11.76
C PRO A 274 18.44 -25.12 -10.43
N LYS A 275 18.19 -23.86 -10.06
CA LYS A 275 18.67 -23.23 -8.81
C LYS A 275 18.26 -23.98 -7.54
N VAL A 276 17.13 -24.68 -7.56
CA VAL A 276 16.65 -25.46 -6.41
C VAL A 276 17.61 -26.59 -6.01
N LEU A 277 18.34 -27.16 -6.98
CA LEU A 277 19.34 -28.18 -6.71
C LEU A 277 20.49 -27.63 -5.89
N LEU A 278 20.86 -26.37 -6.09
CA LEU A 278 21.94 -25.71 -5.36
C LEU A 278 21.53 -25.46 -3.90
N ALA A 279 20.30 -25.00 -3.69
CA ALA A 279 19.71 -24.83 -2.37
C ALA A 279 19.66 -26.18 -1.62
N ALA A 280 19.11 -27.23 -2.24
CA ALA A 280 19.05 -28.56 -1.67
C ALA A 280 20.44 -29.15 -1.38
N ARG A 281 21.38 -29.01 -2.32
CA ARG A 281 22.77 -29.49 -2.16
C ARG A 281 23.50 -28.80 -1.00
N SER A 282 23.23 -27.52 -0.74
CA SER A 282 23.82 -26.81 0.42
C SER A 282 23.39 -27.41 1.78
N LEU A 283 22.27 -28.12 1.81
CA LEU A 283 21.80 -28.87 2.99
C LEU A 283 22.45 -30.25 3.10
N VAL A 284 22.88 -30.85 1.99
CA VAL A 284 23.61 -32.14 2.01
C VAL A 284 24.92 -32.04 2.79
N SER A 285 25.57 -30.87 2.73
CA SER A 285 26.85 -30.58 3.39
C SER A 285 26.74 -30.06 4.83
N GLN A 286 25.58 -30.16 5.49
CA GLN A 286 25.44 -29.67 6.87
C GLN A 286 26.29 -30.45 7.86
N THR A 287 26.84 -29.79 8.88
CA THR A 287 27.62 -30.43 9.96
C THR A 287 26.73 -31.28 10.85
N TRP A 288 25.52 -30.80 11.16
CA TRP A 288 24.49 -31.58 11.84
C TRP A 288 23.99 -32.69 10.91
N GLN A 289 24.14 -33.97 11.26
CA GLN A 289 23.85 -35.08 10.34
C GLN A 289 22.40 -35.56 10.36
N ASN A 290 21.71 -35.38 11.50
CA ASN A 290 20.36 -35.89 11.70
C ASN A 290 19.32 -34.85 11.27
N TRP A 291 18.99 -34.84 9.99
CA TRP A 291 17.98 -33.97 9.40
C TRP A 291 17.20 -34.67 8.30
N GLU A 292 16.10 -34.05 7.88
CA GLU A 292 15.36 -34.35 6.65
C GLU A 292 15.02 -33.06 5.92
N LEU A 293 14.87 -33.14 4.60
CA LEU A 293 14.42 -32.02 3.79
C LEU A 293 13.09 -32.39 3.13
N LEU A 294 12.06 -31.59 3.43
CA LEU A 294 10.74 -31.70 2.83
C LEU A 294 10.59 -30.60 1.76
N VAL A 295 10.76 -30.97 0.50
CA VAL A 295 10.55 -30.08 -0.65
C VAL A 295 9.09 -30.19 -1.09
N VAL A 296 8.32 -29.13 -0.90
CA VAL A 296 6.90 -29.10 -1.29
C VAL A 296 6.75 -28.35 -2.59
N ASP A 297 6.39 -29.08 -3.64
CA ASP A 297 6.03 -28.53 -4.95
C ASP A 297 4.60 -28.00 -4.93
N ASP A 298 4.44 -26.70 -5.15
CA ASP A 298 3.18 -25.95 -5.07
C ASP A 298 2.40 -26.00 -6.39
N ALA A 299 2.13 -27.22 -6.86
CA ALA A 299 1.46 -27.51 -8.13
C ALA A 299 2.11 -26.78 -9.31
N SER A 300 3.40 -27.04 -9.53
CA SER A 300 4.08 -26.52 -10.72
C SER A 300 3.40 -27.07 -11.99
N PRO A 301 3.21 -26.25 -13.04
CA PRO A 301 2.81 -26.77 -14.35
C PRO A 301 3.87 -27.76 -14.87
N GLU A 302 3.48 -28.66 -15.80
CA GLU A 302 4.34 -29.73 -16.37
C GLU A 302 5.82 -29.29 -16.45
N PRO A 303 6.72 -29.97 -15.73
CA PRO A 303 7.93 -29.36 -15.20
C PRO A 303 9.01 -29.18 -16.26
N THR A 304 9.96 -28.30 -15.95
CA THR A 304 11.34 -28.46 -16.42
C THR A 304 11.72 -29.95 -16.20
N PRO A 305 11.86 -30.78 -17.25
CA PRO A 305 11.90 -32.23 -17.09
C PRO A 305 12.98 -32.67 -16.11
N GLY A 306 12.66 -33.61 -15.21
CA GLY A 306 13.63 -34.28 -14.34
C GLY A 306 14.07 -33.49 -13.09
N ILE A 307 13.69 -32.22 -12.89
CA ILE A 307 14.25 -31.41 -11.79
C ILE A 307 13.84 -31.91 -10.41
N LEU A 308 12.58 -32.31 -10.23
CA LEU A 308 12.07 -32.77 -8.93
C LEU A 308 12.60 -34.18 -8.61
N GLU A 309 12.71 -35.02 -9.64
CA GLU A 309 13.33 -36.35 -9.55
C GLU A 309 14.82 -36.22 -9.19
N ALA A 310 15.53 -35.29 -9.83
CA ALA A 310 16.91 -34.96 -9.50
C ALA A 310 17.06 -34.52 -8.04
N ILE A 311 16.18 -33.65 -7.52
CA ILE A 311 16.23 -33.24 -6.09
C ILE A 311 16.12 -34.44 -5.15
N GLU A 312 15.16 -35.34 -5.41
CA GLU A 312 14.93 -36.51 -4.56
C GLU A 312 16.09 -37.52 -4.62
N GLU A 313 16.76 -37.63 -5.77
CA GLU A 313 17.95 -38.47 -5.94
C GLU A 313 19.23 -37.90 -5.31
N LEU A 314 19.28 -36.60 -4.94
CA LEU A 314 20.49 -35.97 -4.40
C LEU A 314 20.94 -36.58 -3.07
N ASP A 315 20.01 -36.90 -2.18
CA ASP A 315 20.29 -37.45 -0.85
C ASP A 315 19.05 -38.19 -0.31
N PRO A 316 19.21 -39.39 0.29
CA PRO A 316 18.08 -40.18 0.79
C PRO A 316 17.28 -39.52 1.92
N ARG A 317 17.78 -38.43 2.53
CA ARG A 317 17.07 -37.62 3.53
C ARG A 317 16.10 -36.60 2.92
N ILE A 318 16.08 -36.47 1.59
CA ILE A 318 15.23 -35.52 0.86
C ILE A 318 13.94 -36.23 0.42
N GLN A 319 12.81 -35.58 0.63
CA GLN A 319 11.50 -36.03 0.16
C GLN A 319 10.80 -34.92 -0.61
N VAL A 320 10.25 -35.26 -1.78
CA VAL A 320 9.43 -34.34 -2.57
C VAL A 320 7.94 -34.61 -2.32
N ILE A 321 7.18 -33.55 -2.06
CA ILE A 321 5.74 -33.58 -1.81
C ILE A 321 5.05 -32.73 -2.86
N ARG A 322 4.35 -33.36 -3.81
CA ARG A 322 3.58 -32.66 -4.84
C ARG A 322 2.18 -32.31 -4.36
N LYS A 323 1.78 -31.06 -4.55
CA LYS A 323 0.41 -30.59 -4.30
C LYS A 323 -0.40 -30.59 -5.59
N ALA A 324 -1.69 -30.87 -5.46
CA ALA A 324 -2.62 -30.82 -6.59
C ALA A 324 -3.03 -29.39 -6.99
N VAL A 325 -2.93 -28.44 -6.05
CA VAL A 325 -3.36 -27.05 -6.24
C VAL A 325 -2.32 -26.11 -5.64
N ASN A 326 -1.99 -25.06 -6.38
CA ASN A 326 -1.13 -23.98 -5.91
C ASN A 326 -1.83 -23.24 -4.78
N GLY A 327 -1.19 -23.19 -3.61
CA GLY A 327 -1.68 -22.50 -2.42
C GLY A 327 -0.73 -21.44 -1.87
N GLY A 328 0.44 -21.26 -2.48
CA GLY A 328 1.50 -20.36 -2.01
C GLY A 328 2.41 -20.97 -0.95
N THR A 329 3.52 -20.26 -0.70
CA THR A 329 4.63 -20.62 0.20
C THR A 329 4.19 -21.12 1.57
N TYR A 330 3.36 -20.37 2.30
CA TYR A 330 3.02 -20.73 3.68
C TYR A 330 2.06 -21.92 3.78
N ARG A 331 1.18 -22.13 2.79
CA ARG A 331 0.39 -23.37 2.69
C ARG A 331 1.28 -24.57 2.41
N CYS A 332 2.34 -24.39 1.61
CA CYS A 332 3.35 -25.43 1.40
C CYS A 332 4.12 -25.74 2.68
N ARG A 333 4.57 -24.70 3.40
CA ARG A 333 5.25 -24.87 4.69
C ARG A 333 4.36 -25.62 5.70
N ASN A 334 3.08 -25.27 5.78
CA ASN A 334 2.13 -26.00 6.64
C ASN A 334 1.93 -27.46 6.22
N THR A 335 1.95 -27.76 4.92
CA THR A 335 1.92 -29.13 4.41
C THR A 335 3.15 -29.91 4.87
N ALA A 336 4.34 -29.29 4.83
CA ALA A 336 5.57 -29.89 5.33
C ALA A 336 5.55 -30.07 6.85
N ILE A 337 5.11 -29.08 7.64
CA ILE A 337 5.01 -29.20 9.11
C ILE A 337 4.15 -30.41 9.51
N ARG A 338 3.03 -30.65 8.81
CA ARG A 338 2.18 -31.83 9.09
C ARG A 338 2.87 -33.17 8.80
N ARG A 339 3.90 -33.19 7.96
CA ARG A 339 4.69 -34.39 7.61
C ARG A 339 6.04 -34.45 8.30
N ALA A 340 6.47 -33.38 8.95
CA ALA A 340 7.75 -33.28 9.64
C ALA A 340 7.84 -34.32 10.76
N THR A 341 8.99 -34.99 10.83
CA THR A 341 9.30 -36.01 11.84
C THR A 341 10.46 -35.60 12.75
N GLY A 342 11.03 -34.41 12.54
CA GLY A 342 12.08 -33.82 13.37
C GLY A 342 11.54 -33.20 14.66
N ASP A 343 12.46 -32.99 15.61
CA ASP A 343 12.21 -32.30 16.88
C ASP A 343 12.10 -30.78 16.71
N ALA A 344 12.61 -30.24 15.60
CA ALA A 344 12.47 -28.84 15.21
C ALA A 344 12.25 -28.69 13.70
N ILE A 345 11.61 -27.59 13.32
CA ILE A 345 11.47 -27.16 11.93
C ILE A 345 12.36 -25.95 11.65
N VAL A 346 12.85 -25.82 10.42
CA VAL A 346 13.51 -24.60 9.90
C VAL A 346 13.18 -24.46 8.42
N VAL A 347 13.16 -23.24 7.89
CA VAL A 347 12.90 -23.02 6.46
C VAL A 347 14.17 -22.58 5.74
N LEU A 348 14.35 -23.11 4.53
CA LEU A 348 15.27 -22.57 3.52
C LEU A 348 14.47 -22.34 2.23
N ASP A 349 14.54 -21.13 1.68
CA ASP A 349 13.88 -20.83 0.40
C ASP A 349 14.64 -21.51 -0.77
N SER A 350 13.92 -21.88 -1.82
CA SER A 350 14.42 -22.74 -2.91
C SER A 350 15.51 -22.13 -3.79
N ASP A 351 15.82 -20.85 -3.59
CA ASP A 351 16.82 -20.06 -4.33
C ASP A 351 17.95 -19.54 -3.44
N ASP A 352 17.91 -19.86 -2.13
CA ASP A 352 18.90 -19.45 -1.14
C ASP A 352 19.93 -20.55 -0.87
N TRP A 353 21.14 -20.15 -0.43
CA TRP A 353 22.21 -21.09 -0.08
C TRP A 353 22.46 -21.11 1.43
N ALA A 354 22.59 -22.30 2.01
CA ALA A 354 22.85 -22.52 3.43
C ALA A 354 24.33 -22.84 3.70
N HIS A 355 24.92 -22.15 4.68
CA HIS A 355 26.25 -22.50 5.20
C HIS A 355 26.23 -23.87 5.89
N PRO A 356 27.29 -24.70 5.82
CA PRO A 356 27.36 -26.02 6.48
C PRO A 356 26.98 -26.03 7.97
N GLU A 357 27.21 -24.91 8.65
CA GLU A 357 26.96 -24.75 10.09
C GLU A 357 25.54 -24.26 10.42
N LEU A 358 24.66 -24.07 9.41
CA LEU A 358 23.31 -23.49 9.60
C LEU A 358 22.50 -24.28 10.63
N LEU A 359 22.40 -25.60 10.46
CA LEU A 359 21.58 -26.44 11.33
C LEU A 359 22.18 -26.54 12.73
N GLU A 360 23.49 -26.80 12.83
CA GLU A 360 24.17 -26.93 14.13
C GLU A 360 24.08 -25.64 14.96
N ALA A 361 24.36 -24.49 14.35
CA ALA A 361 24.27 -23.20 15.04
C ALA A 361 22.82 -22.82 15.42
N GLY A 362 21.83 -23.34 14.68
CA GLY A 362 20.42 -23.18 15.03
C GLY A 362 19.99 -24.05 16.21
N VAL A 363 20.46 -25.29 16.28
CA VAL A 363 20.05 -26.29 17.28
C VAL A 363 20.72 -26.08 18.63
N ARG A 364 22.03 -25.77 18.67
CA ARG A 364 22.79 -25.69 19.93
C ARG A 364 22.15 -24.76 20.98
N PRO A 365 21.67 -23.54 20.63
CA PRO A 365 20.99 -22.68 21.59
C PRO A 365 19.60 -23.19 22.05
N LEU A 366 18.99 -24.15 21.34
CA LEU A 366 17.72 -24.77 21.75
C LEU A 366 17.94 -25.88 22.80
N LEU A 367 19.15 -26.44 22.87
CA LEU A 367 19.46 -27.60 23.72
C LEU A 367 20.20 -27.23 25.00
N ASP A 368 21.21 -26.36 24.90
CA ASP A 368 22.11 -26.07 26.02
C ASP A 368 22.22 -24.56 26.31
N PRO A 369 21.69 -24.10 27.47
CA PRO A 369 21.86 -22.72 27.94
C PRO A 369 23.30 -22.27 28.21
N ALA A 370 24.22 -23.22 28.36
CA ALA A 370 25.64 -22.97 28.56
C ALA A 370 26.43 -22.91 27.24
N ASP A 371 25.80 -23.18 26.10
CA ASP A 371 26.47 -23.15 24.81
C ASP A 371 26.99 -21.72 24.48
N PRO A 372 28.21 -21.57 23.92
CA PRO A 372 28.73 -20.26 23.54
C PRO A 372 27.90 -19.50 22.48
N LEU A 373 27.06 -20.21 21.73
CA LEU A 373 26.11 -19.65 20.77
C LEU A 373 24.78 -19.24 21.43
N HIS A 374 24.57 -19.59 22.70
CA HIS A 374 23.39 -19.24 23.49
C HIS A 374 23.47 -17.81 24.07
N THR A 375 22.33 -17.20 24.39
CA THR A 375 22.32 -15.93 25.14
C THR A 375 22.56 -16.13 26.63
N ALA A 376 23.03 -15.11 27.35
CA ALA A 376 23.30 -15.17 28.79
C ALA A 376 22.03 -15.26 29.70
N ARG A 377 20.95 -15.93 29.25
CA ARG A 377 19.66 -16.05 29.96
C ARG A 377 19.52 -17.31 30.82
N GLY A 378 20.41 -18.29 30.69
CA GLY A 378 20.43 -19.50 31.54
C GLY A 378 19.24 -20.44 31.36
N VAL A 379 18.45 -20.31 30.28
CA VAL A 379 17.34 -21.20 29.91
C VAL A 379 17.30 -21.42 28.39
N PRO A 380 16.93 -22.61 27.88
CA PRO A 380 17.01 -22.90 26.44
C PRO A 380 16.14 -21.97 25.61
N GLU A 381 16.61 -21.55 24.44
CA GLU A 381 15.89 -20.62 23.57
C GLU A 381 14.58 -21.21 23.03
N ILE A 382 13.55 -20.36 22.84
CA ILE A 382 12.25 -20.81 22.31
C ILE A 382 12.27 -21.05 20.80
N ALA A 383 13.21 -20.41 20.10
CA ALA A 383 13.43 -20.44 18.67
C ALA A 383 14.70 -19.65 18.36
N THR A 384 15.38 -20.00 17.26
CA THR A 384 16.58 -19.29 16.78
C THR A 384 16.36 -18.74 15.37
N ARG A 385 17.07 -17.67 15.02
CA ARG A 385 17.06 -17.08 13.68
C ARG A 385 18.45 -16.55 13.35
N GLN A 386 18.93 -16.81 12.14
CA GLN A 386 20.27 -16.44 11.69
C GLN A 386 20.29 -15.08 10.97
N LEU A 387 21.48 -14.56 10.68
CA LEU A 387 21.66 -13.49 9.71
C LEU A 387 21.83 -14.06 8.31
N ALA A 388 21.41 -13.28 7.32
CA ALA A 388 21.70 -13.49 5.92
C ALA A 388 22.40 -12.30 5.29
N LEU A 389 23.17 -12.56 4.22
CA LEU A 389 23.54 -11.55 3.25
C LEU A 389 22.58 -11.64 2.06
N ARG A 390 22.05 -10.50 1.61
CA ARG A 390 21.37 -10.43 0.31
C ARG A 390 22.41 -10.21 -0.76
N ILE A 391 22.52 -11.14 -1.69
CA ILE A 391 23.67 -11.22 -2.58
C ILE A 391 23.24 -11.43 -4.03
N GLY A 392 23.93 -10.75 -4.95
CA GLY A 392 23.77 -10.95 -6.39
C GLY A 392 24.44 -12.24 -6.89
N ASP A 393 24.14 -12.58 -8.14
CA ASP A 393 24.74 -13.72 -8.84
C ASP A 393 26.27 -13.60 -8.98
N ASP A 394 26.77 -12.37 -9.02
CA ASP A 394 28.20 -11.99 -9.02
C ASP A 394 28.81 -11.93 -7.61
N LEU A 395 28.12 -12.46 -6.60
CA LEU A 395 28.51 -12.43 -5.19
C LEU A 395 28.65 -11.01 -4.60
N ARG A 396 28.02 -10.00 -5.23
CA ARG A 396 28.00 -8.63 -4.72
C ARG A 396 27.03 -8.48 -3.54
N ILE A 397 27.49 -7.87 -2.45
CA ILE A 397 26.72 -7.64 -1.22
C ILE A 397 26.03 -6.26 -1.24
N THR A 398 26.68 -5.28 -1.86
CA THR A 398 26.35 -3.86 -1.79
C THR A 398 25.02 -3.59 -2.46
N ARG A 399 24.12 -3.00 -1.67
CA ARG A 399 22.84 -2.47 -2.11
C ARG A 399 22.71 -1.06 -1.54
N PRO A 400 22.56 -0.01 -2.37
CA PRO A 400 22.55 1.37 -1.90
C PRO A 400 21.55 1.60 -0.76
N GLY A 401 22.06 2.08 0.37
CA GLY A 401 21.32 2.42 1.58
C GLY A 401 21.07 1.26 2.55
N TYR A 402 21.47 0.03 2.20
CA TYR A 402 21.37 -1.14 3.07
C TYR A 402 22.70 -1.45 3.76
N ARG A 403 22.63 -2.12 4.91
CA ARG A 403 23.78 -2.45 5.76
C ARG A 403 24.50 -3.77 5.40
N GLY A 404 24.07 -4.46 4.33
CA GLY A 404 24.57 -5.81 3.96
C GLY A 404 23.83 -6.94 4.69
N ALA A 405 24.22 -7.24 5.94
CA ALA A 405 23.63 -8.33 6.72
C ALA A 405 22.26 -7.97 7.32
N ILE A 406 21.31 -8.91 7.24
CA ILE A 406 19.94 -8.75 7.74
C ILE A 406 19.46 -9.99 8.50
N PRO A 407 18.50 -9.86 9.44
CA PRO A 407 17.76 -11.00 9.96
C PRO A 407 17.14 -11.83 8.84
N CYS A 408 17.43 -13.13 8.79
CA CYS A 408 16.89 -14.04 7.80
C CYS A 408 15.57 -14.63 8.31
N ALA A 409 14.43 -14.06 7.91
CA ALA A 409 13.12 -14.51 8.36
C ALA A 409 12.84 -16.02 8.07
N PRO A 410 13.21 -16.57 6.90
CA PRO A 410 13.08 -18.02 6.63
C PRO A 410 13.90 -18.90 7.57
N SER A 411 15.09 -18.47 8.00
CA SER A 411 15.94 -19.25 8.93
C SER A 411 15.40 -19.41 10.36
N LEU A 412 14.13 -19.04 10.61
CA LEU A 412 13.48 -19.23 11.89
C LEU A 412 13.38 -20.73 12.20
N MET A 413 14.18 -21.20 13.15
CA MET A 413 14.14 -22.56 13.66
C MET A 413 13.28 -22.62 14.91
N VAL A 414 12.27 -23.49 14.90
CA VAL A 414 11.27 -23.61 15.97
C VAL A 414 11.17 -25.06 16.41
N PRO A 415 11.35 -25.37 17.71
CA PRO A 415 11.14 -26.71 18.22
C PRO A 415 9.67 -27.12 18.08
N MET A 416 9.40 -28.38 17.76
CA MET A 416 8.05 -28.93 17.71
C MET A 416 7.37 -28.80 19.08
N VAL A 417 8.12 -29.05 20.16
CA VAL A 417 7.69 -28.83 21.54
C VAL A 417 8.74 -27.98 22.28
N PRO A 418 8.36 -26.86 22.92
CA PRO A 418 7.00 -26.33 23.02
C PRO A 418 6.58 -25.46 21.83
N GLY A 419 7.45 -25.15 20.86
CA GLY A 419 7.21 -24.10 19.85
C GLY A 419 5.96 -24.31 18.99
N VAL A 420 6.02 -25.22 18.01
CA VAL A 420 4.89 -25.49 17.09
C VAL A 420 3.66 -25.97 17.86
N ALA A 421 3.84 -26.85 18.84
CA ALA A 421 2.76 -27.35 19.70
C ALA A 421 2.06 -26.26 20.53
N ARG A 422 2.70 -25.10 20.74
CA ARG A 422 2.10 -23.96 21.43
C ARG A 422 1.34 -23.04 20.50
N VAL A 423 1.88 -22.72 19.32
CA VAL A 423 1.32 -21.65 18.46
C VAL A 423 0.69 -22.14 17.16
N GLY A 424 0.74 -23.44 16.88
CA GLY A 424 0.20 -24.03 15.65
C GLY A 424 1.05 -23.69 14.41
N PHE A 425 0.38 -23.41 13.29
CA PHE A 425 0.98 -23.34 11.96
C PHE A 425 1.16 -21.91 11.45
N PHE A 426 1.88 -21.71 10.33
CA PHE A 426 1.96 -20.38 9.71
C PHE A 426 0.57 -19.90 9.26
N ASP A 427 0.30 -18.59 9.37
CA ASP A 427 -0.88 -18.01 8.73
C ASP A 427 -0.82 -18.27 7.21
N PRO A 428 -1.84 -18.89 6.58
CA PRO A 428 -1.81 -19.29 5.16
C PRO A 428 -1.93 -18.14 4.15
N VAL A 429 -1.46 -16.95 4.49
CA VAL A 429 -1.29 -15.81 3.56
C VAL A 429 -0.17 -16.09 2.55
N ARG A 430 -0.13 -15.34 1.43
CA ARG A 430 0.92 -15.49 0.41
C ARG A 430 2.28 -14.93 0.82
N LYS A 431 2.33 -13.93 1.72
CA LYS A 431 3.55 -13.17 2.04
C LYS A 431 3.62 -12.84 3.54
N ALA A 432 4.84 -12.70 4.07
CA ALA A 432 5.15 -12.13 5.40
C ALA A 432 4.82 -12.98 6.65
N ALA A 433 4.25 -14.19 6.51
CA ALA A 433 3.84 -14.98 7.68
C ALA A 433 5.02 -15.41 8.58
N ASP A 434 6.28 -15.42 8.10
CA ASP A 434 7.45 -15.69 8.96
C ASP A 434 7.60 -14.68 10.10
N THR A 435 7.39 -13.41 9.76
CA THR A 435 7.47 -12.34 10.75
C THR A 435 6.30 -12.42 11.71
N GLU A 436 5.10 -12.73 11.23
CA GLU A 436 3.94 -12.96 12.08
C GLU A 436 4.17 -14.14 13.02
N TYR A 437 4.61 -15.29 12.51
CA TYR A 437 4.83 -16.51 13.29
C TYR A 437 5.85 -16.31 14.42
N ALA A 438 6.97 -15.64 14.12
CA ALA A 438 7.95 -15.27 15.14
C ALA A 438 7.32 -14.37 16.22
N ARG A 439 6.55 -13.35 15.84
CA ARG A 439 5.89 -12.44 16.79
C ARG A 439 4.80 -13.12 17.60
N ARG A 440 4.07 -14.07 17.01
CA ARG A 440 3.09 -14.88 17.73
C ARG A 440 3.75 -15.76 18.78
N LEU A 441 4.87 -16.37 18.45
CA LEU A 441 5.67 -17.15 19.39
C LEU A 441 6.18 -16.27 20.55
N GLU A 442 6.65 -15.05 20.27
CA GLU A 442 7.05 -14.10 21.30
C GLU A 442 5.88 -13.70 22.22
N ALA A 443 4.72 -13.41 21.64
CA ALA A 443 3.51 -13.06 22.39
C ALA A 443 3.02 -14.23 23.27
N ALA A 444 3.04 -15.45 22.74
CA ALA A 444 2.56 -16.65 23.42
C ALA A 444 3.46 -17.13 24.57
N THR A 445 4.74 -16.76 24.54
CA THR A 445 5.76 -17.21 25.51
C THR A 445 6.30 -16.10 26.41
N GLY A 446 6.08 -14.82 26.04
CA GLY A 446 6.68 -13.66 26.70
C GLY A 446 8.21 -13.57 26.52
N ARG A 447 8.79 -14.37 25.62
CA ARG A 447 10.24 -14.48 25.40
C ARG A 447 10.57 -14.11 23.95
N PRO A 448 11.64 -13.36 23.68
CA PRO A 448 12.02 -13.00 22.31
C PRO A 448 12.62 -14.20 21.56
N VAL A 449 12.49 -14.22 20.24
CA VAL A 449 13.25 -15.16 19.39
C VAL A 449 14.74 -14.81 19.47
N HIS A 450 15.60 -15.83 19.58
CA HIS A 450 17.04 -15.65 19.57
C HIS A 450 17.52 -15.22 18.18
N GLN A 451 18.02 -13.99 18.07
CA GLN A 451 18.67 -13.51 16.84
C GLN A 451 20.19 -13.75 16.95
N SER A 452 20.66 -14.73 16.21
CA SER A 452 22.09 -14.98 16.03
C SER A 452 22.76 -13.83 15.27
N ARG A 453 24.06 -13.66 15.53
CA ARG A 453 24.95 -12.70 14.85
C ARG A 453 25.70 -13.30 13.67
N HIS A 454 25.52 -14.59 13.40
CA HIS A 454 26.25 -15.33 12.39
C HIS A 454 25.53 -15.28 11.05
N VAL A 455 26.29 -15.03 9.99
CA VAL A 455 25.80 -15.06 8.61
C VAL A 455 25.89 -16.50 8.12
N LEU A 456 24.74 -17.17 8.03
CA LEU A 456 24.66 -18.58 7.67
C LEU A 456 23.74 -18.85 6.47
N VAL A 457 23.14 -17.81 5.92
CA VAL A 457 22.30 -17.88 4.72
C VAL A 457 22.74 -16.82 3.73
N LEU A 458 22.89 -17.21 2.47
CA LEU A 458 23.09 -16.29 1.37
C LEU A 458 21.79 -16.22 0.59
N MET A 459 21.09 -15.09 0.73
CA MET A 459 19.80 -14.85 0.08
C MET A 459 20.03 -14.30 -1.33
N ARG A 460 19.70 -15.10 -2.34
CA ARG A 460 19.94 -14.70 -3.73
C ARG A 460 18.98 -13.59 -4.12
N THR A 461 19.48 -12.52 -4.72
CA THR A 461 18.62 -11.41 -5.17
C THR A 461 18.23 -11.59 -6.63
N ASP A 462 16.96 -11.88 -6.86
CA ASP A 462 16.35 -11.90 -8.20
C ASP A 462 15.23 -10.84 -8.28
N ALA A 463 15.16 -10.14 -9.42
CA ALA A 463 14.06 -9.24 -9.77
C ALA A 463 12.71 -9.98 -9.84
N SER A 464 12.73 -11.29 -10.09
CA SER A 464 11.54 -12.16 -10.10
C SER A 464 11.05 -12.57 -8.70
N SER A 465 11.80 -12.27 -7.63
CA SER A 465 11.46 -12.73 -6.28
C SER A 465 10.09 -12.21 -5.81
N LEU A 466 9.35 -13.07 -5.10
CA LEU A 466 7.97 -12.81 -4.65
C LEU A 466 7.80 -11.49 -3.88
N SER A 467 8.85 -11.05 -3.17
CA SER A 467 8.85 -9.86 -2.33
C SER A 467 9.57 -8.66 -2.95
N ALA A 468 10.22 -8.78 -4.13
CA ALA A 468 10.95 -7.67 -4.74
C ALA A 468 10.07 -6.42 -4.93
N ALA A 469 8.84 -6.61 -5.42
CA ALA A 469 7.88 -5.53 -5.65
C ALA A 469 7.33 -4.89 -4.36
N ASP A 470 7.54 -5.51 -3.19
CA ASP A 470 6.98 -5.01 -1.92
C ASP A 470 7.91 -4.06 -1.16
N PHE A 471 9.18 -3.91 -1.59
CA PHE A 471 10.19 -3.17 -0.84
C PHE A 471 11.10 -2.32 -1.73
N SER A 472 11.38 -1.10 -1.27
CA SER A 472 12.57 -0.34 -1.64
C SER A 472 13.09 0.37 -0.38
N LEU A 473 14.21 1.08 -0.44
CA LEU A 473 14.77 1.64 0.78
C LEU A 473 13.81 2.64 1.44
N GLY A 474 13.42 2.35 2.68
CA GLY A 474 12.48 3.18 3.44
C GLY A 474 11.01 3.02 3.04
N TRP A 475 10.71 2.29 1.96
CA TRP A 475 9.36 2.02 1.47
C TRP A 475 8.99 0.55 1.63
N ARG A 476 7.75 0.31 2.02
CA ARG A 476 7.10 -0.99 2.00
C ARG A 476 5.72 -0.83 1.39
N HIS A 477 5.26 -1.83 0.67
CA HIS A 477 3.90 -1.85 0.18
C HIS A 477 2.89 -1.75 1.34
N SER A 478 1.84 -0.95 1.18
CA SER A 478 0.76 -0.74 2.16
C SER A 478 0.06 -2.02 2.63
N ALA A 479 -0.13 -3.03 1.78
CA ALA A 479 -0.60 -4.36 2.19
C ALA A 479 0.26 -5.01 3.30
N ARG A 480 1.58 -4.77 3.33
CA ARG A 480 2.42 -5.22 4.47
C ARG A 480 2.05 -4.47 5.74
N HIS A 481 1.75 -3.18 5.62
CA HIS A 481 1.29 -2.36 6.74
C HIS A 481 -0.05 -2.88 7.28
N GLU A 482 -1.04 -3.08 6.43
CA GLU A 482 -2.34 -3.69 6.77
C GLU A 482 -2.16 -5.01 7.52
N TYR A 483 -1.41 -5.96 6.97
CA TYR A 483 -1.17 -7.25 7.62
C TYR A 483 -0.55 -7.13 9.01
N LYS A 484 0.43 -6.21 9.16
CA LYS A 484 1.06 -5.94 10.45
C LYS A 484 0.07 -5.39 11.48
N ASN A 485 -0.85 -4.52 11.08
CA ASN A 485 -1.85 -4.00 11.99
C ASN A 485 -2.83 -5.11 12.43
N ALA A 486 -3.27 -5.94 11.48
CA ALA A 486 -4.20 -7.03 11.75
C ALA A 486 -3.63 -8.05 12.77
N TYR A 487 -2.41 -8.57 12.56
CA TYR A 487 -1.86 -9.54 13.52
C TYR A 487 -1.44 -8.90 14.84
N ALA A 488 -1.07 -7.61 14.87
CA ALA A 488 -0.63 -6.96 16.11
C ALA A 488 -1.75 -6.87 17.16
N GLY A 489 -2.98 -6.64 16.73
CA GLY A 489 -4.16 -6.67 17.60
C GLY A 489 -4.37 -8.04 18.22
N TRP A 490 -4.29 -9.10 17.41
CA TRP A 490 -4.42 -10.47 17.90
C TRP A 490 -3.27 -10.87 18.85
N HIS A 491 -2.02 -10.55 18.50
CA HIS A 491 -0.86 -10.84 19.35
C HIS A 491 -0.93 -10.14 20.71
N ALA A 492 -1.49 -8.93 20.77
CA ALA A 492 -1.74 -8.26 22.05
C ALA A 492 -2.74 -9.03 22.93
N ARG A 493 -3.76 -9.65 22.34
CA ARG A 493 -4.71 -10.49 23.08
C ARG A 493 -4.11 -11.83 23.49
N ILE A 494 -3.25 -12.43 22.67
CA ILE A 494 -2.45 -13.61 23.05
C ILE A 494 -1.60 -13.31 24.29
N ALA A 495 -0.90 -12.17 24.29
CA ALA A 495 -0.12 -11.73 25.46
C ALA A 495 -0.99 -11.50 26.70
N ALA A 496 -2.29 -11.23 26.52
CA ALA A 496 -3.29 -11.11 27.58
C ALA A 496 -3.99 -12.43 27.95
N GLY A 497 -3.67 -13.55 27.29
CA GLY A 497 -4.17 -14.89 27.62
C GLY A 497 -5.08 -15.56 26.59
N GLU A 498 -5.31 -14.94 25.41
CA GLU A 498 -6.00 -15.60 24.28
C GLU A 498 -5.17 -16.78 23.75
N ASP A 499 -5.84 -17.80 23.20
CA ASP A 499 -5.18 -18.97 22.63
C ASP A 499 -4.36 -18.59 21.38
N PRO A 500 -3.03 -18.83 21.36
CA PRO A 500 -2.18 -18.54 20.21
C PRO A 500 -2.28 -19.56 19.07
N TRP A 501 -3.04 -20.65 19.23
CA TRP A 501 -3.12 -21.71 18.25
C TRP A 501 -3.73 -21.24 16.91
N LEU A 502 -2.97 -21.37 15.82
CA LEU A 502 -3.47 -21.16 14.45
C LEU A 502 -3.62 -22.48 13.71
N GLU A 503 -4.84 -22.80 13.28
CA GLU A 503 -5.15 -23.88 12.35
C GLU A 503 -5.38 -23.30 10.93
N PRO A 504 -4.55 -23.63 9.92
CA PRO A 504 -4.63 -23.01 8.59
C PRO A 504 -5.93 -23.27 7.83
N ASP A 505 -6.60 -24.38 8.14
CA ASP A 505 -7.88 -24.77 7.55
C ASP A 505 -9.08 -24.33 8.41
N GLY A 506 -8.82 -23.65 9.54
CA GLY A 506 -9.83 -23.13 10.45
C GLY A 506 -10.30 -21.70 10.10
N PRO A 507 -11.17 -21.10 10.93
CA PRO A 507 -11.57 -19.71 10.79
C PRO A 507 -10.34 -18.78 10.83
N PRO A 508 -10.29 -17.75 9.97
CA PRO A 508 -9.15 -16.83 9.92
C PRO A 508 -9.01 -16.08 11.25
N GLN A 509 -7.83 -16.18 11.86
CA GLN A 509 -7.49 -15.44 13.09
C GLN A 509 -7.04 -14.00 12.79
N ILE A 510 -6.56 -13.77 11.57
CA ILE A 510 -6.02 -12.50 11.11
C ILE A 510 -6.78 -12.09 9.85
N ALA A 511 -7.36 -10.88 9.87
CA ALA A 511 -7.93 -10.25 8.69
C ALA A 511 -6.79 -9.73 7.78
N GLY A 512 -6.12 -10.64 7.08
CA GLY A 512 -5.00 -10.31 6.21
C GLY A 512 -5.42 -9.59 4.92
N PRO A 513 -4.47 -8.96 4.20
CA PRO A 513 -4.73 -8.28 2.94
C PRO A 513 -5.41 -9.21 1.93
N ARG A 514 -6.54 -8.78 1.36
CA ARG A 514 -7.31 -9.61 0.41
C ARG A 514 -6.45 -10.13 -0.74
N ARG A 515 -5.57 -9.28 -1.26
CA ARG A 515 -4.61 -9.60 -2.34
C ARG A 515 -3.63 -10.71 -2.00
N TRP A 516 -3.51 -11.12 -0.73
CA TRP A 516 -2.70 -12.26 -0.28
C TRP A 516 -3.51 -13.50 0.08
N SER A 517 -4.83 -13.37 0.19
CA SER A 517 -5.75 -14.43 0.62
C SER A 517 -6.44 -15.17 -0.53
N SER A 518 -6.66 -14.51 -1.67
CA SER A 518 -7.23 -15.14 -2.86
C SER A 518 -6.15 -15.69 -3.77
N ALA A 519 -6.36 -16.87 -4.37
CA ALA A 519 -5.64 -17.28 -5.57
C ALA A 519 -5.61 -16.10 -6.56
N LEU A 520 -4.48 -15.88 -7.25
CA LEU A 520 -4.32 -14.79 -8.22
C LEU A 520 -5.57 -14.74 -9.09
N ARG A 521 -6.31 -13.62 -9.06
CA ARG A 521 -7.50 -13.46 -9.90
C ARG A 521 -7.05 -13.66 -11.35
N PRO A 522 -7.70 -14.55 -12.12
CA PRO A 522 -7.39 -14.69 -13.54
C PRO A 522 -7.41 -13.32 -14.23
N PRO A 523 -6.46 -13.02 -15.13
CA PRO A 523 -6.53 -11.83 -15.96
C PRO A 523 -7.92 -11.70 -16.61
N GLY A 524 -8.54 -10.52 -16.52
CA GLY A 524 -9.90 -10.27 -17.02
C GLY A 524 -11.03 -10.61 -16.04
N SER A 525 -10.74 -11.04 -14.80
CA SER A 525 -11.77 -11.13 -13.76
C SER A 525 -12.43 -9.76 -13.52
N PRO A 526 -13.76 -9.68 -13.31
CA PRO A 526 -14.41 -8.42 -13.01
C PRO A 526 -13.79 -7.78 -11.77
N ARG A 527 -13.56 -6.48 -11.86
CA ARG A 527 -13.02 -5.68 -10.77
C ARG A 527 -14.02 -5.70 -9.60
N PRO A 528 -13.56 -5.77 -8.35
CA PRO A 528 -14.45 -5.50 -7.23
C PRO A 528 -15.01 -4.08 -7.38
N HIS A 529 -16.27 -3.93 -6.98
CA HIS A 529 -16.94 -2.64 -6.88
C HIS A 529 -17.01 -2.22 -5.41
N LEU A 530 -16.96 -0.92 -5.13
CA LEU A 530 -17.25 -0.32 -3.83
C LEU A 530 -18.10 0.94 -4.04
N ASP A 531 -19.11 1.13 -3.22
CA ASP A 531 -19.99 2.30 -3.31
C ASP A 531 -19.28 3.58 -2.82
N ALA A 532 -18.47 3.46 -1.78
CA ALA A 532 -17.72 4.59 -1.27
C ALA A 532 -16.36 4.17 -0.70
N VAL A 533 -15.34 5.01 -0.87
CA VAL A 533 -14.03 4.83 -0.25
C VAL A 533 -13.59 6.10 0.44
N PHE A 534 -13.15 6.00 1.70
CA PHE A 534 -12.59 7.11 2.46
C PHE A 534 -11.06 7.08 2.45
N ALA A 535 -10.45 8.00 1.71
CA ALA A 535 -9.01 8.20 1.64
C ALA A 535 -8.53 9.26 2.63
N GLY A 536 -7.52 8.93 3.42
CA GLY A 536 -6.92 9.87 4.37
C GLY A 536 -5.80 9.29 5.23
N ASP A 537 -5.29 10.10 6.13
CA ASP A 537 -4.27 9.69 7.10
C ASP A 537 -4.94 9.03 8.32
N TRP A 538 -4.87 7.71 8.39
CA TRP A 538 -5.57 6.89 9.39
C TRP A 538 -4.73 6.55 10.63
N ARG A 539 -3.51 7.10 10.76
CA ARG A 539 -2.59 6.73 11.87
C ARG A 539 -2.95 7.37 13.21
N ARG A 540 -3.50 8.59 13.18
CA ARG A 540 -3.87 9.34 14.40
C ARG A 540 -5.37 9.29 14.62
N TYR A 541 -5.80 9.09 15.86
CA TYR A 541 -7.21 9.25 16.23
C TYR A 541 -7.48 10.69 16.68
N GLY A 542 -8.00 11.53 15.78
CA GLY A 542 -8.33 12.93 16.02
C GLY A 542 -9.70 13.32 15.48
N GLY A 543 -9.99 14.63 15.49
CA GLY A 543 -11.25 15.18 14.97
C GLY A 543 -11.59 14.74 13.54
N PRO A 544 -10.65 14.85 12.57
CA PRO A 544 -10.92 14.41 11.19
C PRO A 544 -11.26 12.93 11.06
N GLN A 545 -10.56 12.04 11.77
CA GLN A 545 -10.82 10.60 11.73
C GLN A 545 -12.13 10.24 12.42
N ARG A 546 -12.51 10.93 13.50
CA ARG A 546 -13.84 10.79 14.11
C ARG A 546 -14.95 11.16 13.13
N SER A 547 -14.79 12.27 12.40
CA SER A 547 -15.75 12.66 11.35
C SER A 547 -15.89 11.58 10.30
N MET A 548 -14.77 11.13 9.71
CA MET A 548 -14.79 10.07 8.70
C MET A 548 -15.37 8.75 9.23
N LEU A 549 -15.18 8.40 10.49
CA LEU A 549 -15.79 7.21 11.08
C LEU A 549 -17.30 7.34 11.20
N GLU A 550 -17.82 8.50 11.61
CA GLU A 550 -19.28 8.74 11.60
C GLU A 550 -19.86 8.68 10.18
N GLU A 551 -19.16 9.24 9.20
CA GLU A 551 -19.52 9.16 7.78
C GLU A 551 -19.49 7.72 7.26
N ILE A 552 -18.47 6.92 7.63
CA ILE A 552 -18.41 5.48 7.34
C ILE A 552 -19.60 4.76 7.97
N HIS A 553 -19.89 5.01 9.25
CA HIS A 553 -21.03 4.38 9.94
C HIS A 553 -22.35 4.71 9.25
N SER A 554 -22.53 5.95 8.82
CA SER A 554 -23.69 6.40 8.04
C SER A 554 -23.89 5.56 6.78
N LEU A 555 -22.85 5.38 5.97
CA LEU A 555 -22.97 4.63 4.71
C LEU A 555 -23.14 3.12 4.95
N LEU A 556 -22.52 2.57 6.00
CA LEU A 556 -22.73 1.18 6.40
C LEU A 556 -24.17 0.93 6.88
N GLU A 557 -24.78 1.87 7.60
CA GLU A 557 -26.18 1.81 8.03
C GLU A 557 -27.15 1.93 6.85
N ALA A 558 -26.77 2.67 5.80
CA ALA A 558 -27.47 2.71 4.51
C ALA A 558 -27.27 1.44 3.65
N GLY A 559 -26.46 0.47 4.10
CA GLY A 559 -26.24 -0.81 3.40
C GLY A 559 -25.22 -0.77 2.27
N LEU A 560 -24.39 0.27 2.20
CA LEU A 560 -23.37 0.43 1.15
C LEU A 560 -22.08 -0.33 1.46
N GLU A 561 -21.39 -0.78 0.41
CA GLU A 561 -20.05 -1.38 0.51
C GLU A 561 -18.97 -0.30 0.63
N VAL A 562 -18.44 -0.14 1.84
CA VAL A 562 -17.47 0.91 2.15
C VAL A 562 -16.03 0.38 2.20
N GLY A 563 -15.12 1.10 1.54
CA GLY A 563 -13.68 0.92 1.67
C GLY A 563 -12.98 2.08 2.38
N VAL A 564 -11.73 1.84 2.77
CA VAL A 564 -10.83 2.84 3.35
C VAL A 564 -9.48 2.78 2.67
N MET A 565 -8.85 3.92 2.47
CA MET A 565 -7.54 4.03 1.86
C MET A 565 -6.62 4.85 2.76
N HIS A 566 -5.49 4.28 3.16
CA HIS A 566 -4.50 5.00 3.95
C HIS A 566 -3.50 5.75 3.06
N LEU A 567 -3.53 7.08 3.15
CA LEU A 567 -2.57 7.99 2.52
C LEU A 567 -1.95 8.89 3.59
N GLU A 568 -0.62 8.90 3.70
CA GLU A 568 0.06 9.74 4.69
C GLU A 568 0.10 11.20 4.26
N ALA A 569 -0.24 12.10 5.18
CA ALA A 569 -0.05 13.53 4.93
C ALA A 569 1.37 13.97 5.32
N LEU A 570 2.06 14.69 4.43
CA LEU A 570 3.42 15.16 4.68
C LEU A 570 3.53 16.02 5.95
N ARG A 571 2.49 16.83 6.23
CA ARG A 571 2.40 17.67 7.42
C ARG A 571 2.29 16.89 8.74
N PHE A 572 1.99 15.59 8.66
CA PHE A 572 1.98 14.66 9.81
C PHE A 572 3.18 13.70 9.79
N MET A 573 4.26 14.07 9.08
CA MET A 573 5.48 13.28 8.92
C MET A 573 5.95 12.56 10.20
N ARG A 574 6.33 11.30 10.02
CA ARG A 574 6.81 10.39 11.08
C ARG A 574 8.09 9.69 10.65
N ALA A 575 8.96 9.43 11.62
CA ALA A 575 10.14 8.60 11.43
C ALA A 575 9.79 7.11 11.27
N THR A 576 8.61 6.71 11.75
CA THR A 576 8.15 5.32 11.84
C THR A 576 6.88 5.11 11.02
N ASP A 577 6.71 3.86 10.60
CA ASP A 577 5.48 3.33 10.02
C ASP A 577 4.50 2.99 11.16
N ASP A 578 3.79 4.02 11.63
CA ASP A 578 2.87 3.95 12.78
C ASP A 578 1.60 3.18 12.44
N PRO A 579 1.01 2.45 13.41
CA PRO A 579 -0.22 1.71 13.17
C PRO A 579 -1.42 2.61 12.82
N LEU A 580 -2.43 2.00 12.20
CA LEU A 580 -3.75 2.59 12.01
C LEU A 580 -4.44 2.82 13.36
N CYS A 581 -5.36 3.78 13.42
CA CYS A 581 -6.10 4.06 14.64
C CYS A 581 -7.01 2.89 15.02
N THR A 582 -7.10 2.60 16.32
CA THR A 582 -7.84 1.45 16.85
C THR A 582 -9.28 1.35 16.36
N PRO A 583 -10.10 2.42 16.33
CA PRO A 583 -11.49 2.30 15.88
C PRO A 583 -11.61 1.88 14.40
N LEU A 584 -10.68 2.31 13.54
CA LEU A 584 -10.65 1.84 12.16
C LEU A 584 -10.24 0.37 12.10
N GLN A 585 -9.22 -0.01 12.87
CA GLN A 585 -8.74 -1.40 12.90
C GLN A 585 -9.85 -2.35 13.36
N GLU A 586 -10.67 -1.97 14.33
CA GLU A 586 -11.84 -2.75 14.78
C GLU A 586 -12.85 -2.97 13.64
N LEU A 587 -13.09 -1.98 12.78
CA LEU A 587 -13.96 -2.14 11.61
C LEU A 587 -13.37 -3.07 10.54
N LEU A 588 -12.05 -3.00 10.33
CA LEU A 588 -11.33 -3.88 9.40
C LEU A 588 -11.33 -5.33 9.91
N ASP A 589 -11.03 -5.54 11.19
CA ASP A 589 -11.00 -6.85 11.83
C ASP A 589 -12.40 -7.49 11.84
N ALA A 590 -13.45 -6.69 12.03
CA ALA A 590 -14.85 -7.13 11.93
C ALA A 590 -15.32 -7.34 10.48
N GLY A 591 -14.49 -7.04 9.47
CA GLY A 591 -14.83 -7.15 8.05
C GLY A 591 -15.93 -6.18 7.59
N ARG A 592 -16.23 -5.13 8.38
CA ARG A 592 -17.26 -4.13 8.07
C ARG A 592 -16.82 -3.15 6.99
N VAL A 593 -15.52 -2.88 6.89
CA VAL A 593 -14.93 -2.05 5.83
C VAL A 593 -13.78 -2.80 5.17
N ARG A 594 -13.41 -2.39 3.95
CA ARG A 594 -12.32 -3.02 3.18
C ARG A 594 -11.15 -2.06 3.02
N MET A 595 -9.93 -2.52 3.28
CA MET A 595 -8.73 -1.76 2.92
C MET A 595 -8.56 -1.74 1.40
N VAL A 596 -8.26 -0.57 0.85
CA VAL A 596 -7.98 -0.32 -0.57
C VAL A 596 -6.58 0.26 -0.71
N HIS A 597 -5.76 -0.35 -1.56
CA HIS A 597 -4.42 0.12 -1.91
C HIS A 597 -4.43 0.81 -3.28
N LEU A 598 -3.50 1.74 -3.53
CA LEU A 598 -3.45 2.51 -4.78
C LEU A 598 -3.23 1.65 -6.03
N ASP A 599 -2.69 0.44 -5.87
CA ASP A 599 -2.43 -0.51 -6.95
C ASP A 599 -3.48 -1.63 -7.03
N ASP A 600 -4.52 -1.60 -6.19
CA ASP A 600 -5.64 -2.53 -6.31
C ASP A 600 -6.48 -2.20 -7.55
N ALA A 601 -6.87 -3.23 -8.32
CA ALA A 601 -7.77 -3.07 -9.44
C ALA A 601 -9.24 -3.06 -8.96
N VAL A 602 -9.75 -1.90 -8.53
CA VAL A 602 -11.08 -1.70 -7.95
C VAL A 602 -11.81 -0.54 -8.62
N ASP A 603 -13.11 -0.73 -8.85
CA ASP A 603 -14.03 0.34 -9.28
C ASP A 603 -14.73 0.91 -8.05
N ILE A 604 -14.80 2.23 -7.97
CA ILE A 604 -15.35 2.97 -6.83
C ILE A 604 -16.36 3.97 -7.36
N ASP A 605 -17.57 4.00 -6.81
CA ASP A 605 -18.54 5.04 -7.16
C ASP A 605 -18.09 6.42 -6.65
N VAL A 606 -17.86 6.56 -5.34
CA VAL A 606 -17.43 7.82 -4.72
C VAL A 606 -16.17 7.63 -3.87
N LEU A 607 -15.07 8.29 -4.25
CA LEU A 607 -13.85 8.36 -3.43
C LEU A 607 -13.82 9.70 -2.70
N LEU A 608 -13.97 9.68 -1.37
CA LEU A 608 -13.85 10.85 -0.52
C LEU A 608 -12.44 10.95 0.05
N LEU A 609 -11.66 11.92 -0.44
CA LEU A 609 -10.32 12.22 0.08
C LEU A 609 -10.40 13.39 1.06
N ARG A 610 -10.19 13.12 2.35
CA ARG A 610 -10.12 14.15 3.37
C ARG A 610 -8.66 14.57 3.59
N TYR A 611 -8.46 15.88 3.77
CA TYR A 611 -7.16 16.53 3.96
C TYR A 611 -6.39 16.76 2.64
N PRO A 612 -6.71 17.87 1.93
CA PRO A 612 -6.10 18.22 0.64
C PRO A 612 -4.56 18.25 0.60
N PRO A 613 -3.82 18.60 1.68
CA PRO A 613 -2.36 18.55 1.67
C PRO A 613 -1.76 17.16 1.36
N ILE A 614 -2.53 16.07 1.43
CA ILE A 614 -2.11 14.75 0.90
C ILE A 614 -1.87 14.86 -0.61
N LEU A 615 -2.77 15.50 -1.35
CA LEU A 615 -2.67 15.69 -2.79
C LEU A 615 -1.76 16.83 -3.21
N GLN A 616 -1.36 17.73 -2.29
CA GLN A 616 -0.25 18.65 -2.56
C GLN A 616 1.07 17.87 -2.75
N TYR A 617 1.24 16.79 -1.99
CA TYR A 617 2.42 15.93 -2.01
C TYR A 617 2.02 14.45 -2.05
N PRO A 618 1.41 14.00 -3.16
CA PRO A 618 0.84 12.66 -3.24
C PRO A 618 1.93 11.59 -3.14
N PRO A 619 1.61 10.38 -2.66
CA PRO A 619 2.50 9.24 -2.81
C PRO A 619 2.63 8.87 -4.30
N SER A 620 3.74 8.22 -4.66
CA SER A 620 3.81 7.59 -5.98
C SER A 620 3.04 6.28 -5.98
N ALA A 621 2.26 6.06 -7.05
CA ALA A 621 1.57 4.81 -7.28
C ALA A 621 2.08 4.15 -8.58
N PRO A 622 2.14 2.82 -8.65
CA PRO A 622 2.35 2.14 -9.91
C PRO A 622 1.13 2.34 -10.81
N LYS A 623 1.38 2.46 -12.11
CA LYS A 623 0.32 2.52 -13.13
C LYS A 623 -0.53 1.25 -13.08
N GLY A 624 -1.82 1.41 -13.37
CA GLY A 624 -2.74 0.29 -13.53
C GLY A 624 -2.31 -0.65 -14.67
N PRO A 625 -2.77 -1.92 -14.66
CA PRO A 625 -2.40 -2.93 -15.66
C PRO A 625 -2.73 -2.56 -17.10
N ASP A 626 -3.68 -1.64 -17.32
CA ASP A 626 -4.11 -1.15 -18.63
C ASP A 626 -3.54 0.24 -18.97
N GLY A 627 -2.56 0.70 -18.21
CA GLY A 627 -1.92 2.00 -18.40
C GLY A 627 -2.64 3.17 -17.72
N SER A 628 -3.73 2.92 -16.98
CA SER A 628 -4.37 3.95 -16.15
C SER A 628 -3.41 4.48 -15.06
N PRO A 629 -3.61 5.69 -14.53
CA PRO A 629 -2.65 6.27 -13.59
C PRO A 629 -2.50 5.47 -12.29
N THR A 630 -3.58 4.83 -11.82
CA THR A 630 -3.59 3.83 -10.74
C THR A 630 -4.51 2.66 -11.10
N GLY A 631 -4.43 1.57 -10.30
CA GLY A 631 -5.42 0.50 -10.35
C GLY A 631 -6.79 0.92 -9.81
N VAL A 632 -6.87 1.99 -9.01
CA VAL A 632 -8.11 2.43 -8.42
C VAL A 632 -8.86 3.34 -9.40
N ARG A 633 -10.16 3.09 -9.62
CA ARG A 633 -10.98 3.91 -10.54
C ARG A 633 -12.19 4.50 -9.83
N PRO A 634 -12.06 5.71 -9.27
CA PRO A 634 -13.21 6.43 -8.78
C PRO A 634 -13.99 7.04 -9.95
N ARG A 635 -15.29 6.78 -10.01
CA ARG A 635 -16.22 7.48 -10.90
C ARG A 635 -16.33 8.96 -10.49
N ILE A 636 -16.43 9.21 -9.19
CA ILE A 636 -16.41 10.56 -8.61
C ILE A 636 -15.31 10.63 -7.56
N LEU A 637 -14.48 11.65 -7.64
CA LEU A 637 -13.50 12.00 -6.61
C LEU A 637 -13.97 13.25 -5.89
N VAL A 638 -14.18 13.17 -4.58
CA VAL A 638 -14.53 14.31 -3.73
C VAL A 638 -13.35 14.64 -2.82
N VAL A 639 -12.78 15.83 -2.98
CA VAL A 639 -11.76 16.37 -2.07
C VAL A 639 -12.46 17.18 -0.99
N VAL A 640 -12.46 16.65 0.23
CA VAL A 640 -13.06 17.31 1.38
C VAL A 640 -12.07 18.31 1.99
N ALA A 641 -12.33 19.60 1.77
CA ALA A 641 -11.53 20.70 2.29
C ALA A 641 -11.90 21.00 3.75
N ASN A 642 -11.41 20.14 4.65
CA ASN A 642 -11.55 20.28 6.11
C ASN A 642 -10.65 21.38 6.72
N GLN A 643 -9.93 22.14 5.90
CA GLN A 643 -9.15 23.32 6.25
C GLN A 643 -9.10 24.25 5.03
N ALA A 644 -8.99 25.56 5.25
CA ALA A 644 -8.77 26.51 4.17
C ALA A 644 -7.37 26.33 3.51
N PRO A 645 -7.21 26.67 2.22
CA PRO A 645 -5.92 26.64 1.51
C PRO A 645 -4.81 27.41 2.23
N ALA A 646 -5.16 28.51 2.87
CA ALA A 646 -4.26 29.31 3.71
C ALA A 646 -5.00 29.89 4.92
N GLU A 647 -4.24 30.33 5.93
CA GLU A 647 -4.76 31.28 6.93
C GLU A 647 -5.14 32.61 6.30
N VAL A 648 -6.14 33.29 6.88
CA VAL A 648 -6.66 34.57 6.36
C VAL A 648 -5.58 35.66 6.31
N ASP A 649 -4.63 35.62 7.25
CA ASP A 649 -3.49 36.54 7.33
C ASP A 649 -2.29 36.11 6.45
N GLY A 650 -2.41 34.99 5.72
CA GLY A 650 -1.35 34.43 4.88
C GLY A 650 -0.14 33.85 5.64
N SER A 651 -0.25 33.68 6.96
CA SER A 651 0.85 33.19 7.81
C SER A 651 1.22 31.71 7.57
N ASP A 652 0.26 30.92 7.07
CA ASP A 652 0.37 29.48 6.81
C ASP A 652 -0.42 29.09 5.56
N GLN A 653 0.26 28.90 4.43
CA GLN A 653 -0.28 28.29 3.21
C GLN A 653 -0.07 26.78 3.23
N ARG A 654 -1.17 26.04 3.03
CA ARG A 654 -1.23 24.59 3.27
C ARG A 654 -1.21 23.78 1.98
N TYR A 655 -1.91 24.27 0.97
CA TYR A 655 -2.02 23.64 -0.34
C TYR A 655 -2.46 24.67 -1.38
N ALA A 656 -2.08 24.44 -2.63
CA ALA A 656 -2.58 25.18 -3.78
C ALA A 656 -3.67 24.36 -4.49
N VAL A 657 -4.83 24.96 -4.71
CA VAL A 657 -6.02 24.28 -5.27
C VAL A 657 -5.70 23.67 -6.63
N GLY A 658 -5.14 24.44 -7.57
CA GLY A 658 -4.80 23.93 -8.91
C GLY A 658 -3.75 22.81 -8.89
N THR A 659 -2.83 22.80 -7.93
CA THR A 659 -1.85 21.70 -7.79
C THR A 659 -2.49 20.45 -7.20
N VAL A 660 -3.39 20.60 -6.23
CA VAL A 660 -4.20 19.49 -5.71
C VAL A 660 -5.05 18.86 -6.81
N GLU A 661 -5.72 19.66 -7.64
CA GLU A 661 -6.54 19.17 -8.76
C GLU A 661 -5.72 18.43 -9.82
N ARG A 662 -4.56 18.97 -10.19
CA ARG A 662 -3.63 18.32 -11.11
C ARG A 662 -3.16 16.97 -10.58
N ASN A 663 -2.72 16.94 -9.34
CA ASN A 663 -2.21 15.72 -8.70
C ASN A 663 -3.32 14.69 -8.45
N ALA A 664 -4.55 15.12 -8.18
CA ALA A 664 -5.73 14.27 -8.14
C ALA A 664 -5.96 13.55 -9.48
N ARG A 665 -5.96 14.31 -10.58
CA ARG A 665 -6.11 13.78 -11.94
C ARG A 665 -4.97 12.84 -12.31
N GLU A 666 -3.73 13.20 -11.98
CA GLU A 666 -2.56 12.35 -12.22
C GLU A 666 -2.56 11.07 -11.38
N LEU A 667 -3.13 11.08 -10.17
CA LEU A 667 -3.15 9.89 -9.30
C LEU A 667 -4.35 8.98 -9.61
N PHE A 668 -5.55 9.54 -9.80
CA PHE A 668 -6.79 8.77 -9.90
C PHE A 668 -7.40 8.73 -11.30
N GLY A 669 -6.93 9.57 -12.23
CA GLY A 669 -7.53 9.69 -13.56
C GLY A 669 -8.88 10.43 -13.59
N THR A 670 -9.30 11.03 -12.47
CA THR A 670 -10.61 11.67 -12.29
C THR A 670 -10.43 13.09 -11.77
N ASP A 671 -11.18 14.03 -12.34
CA ASP A 671 -11.24 15.41 -11.85
C ASP A 671 -11.96 15.48 -10.50
N PRO A 672 -11.40 16.18 -9.49
CA PRO A 672 -12.04 16.25 -8.19
C PRO A 672 -13.17 17.28 -8.15
N LEU A 673 -14.24 16.95 -7.44
CA LEU A 673 -15.18 17.90 -6.86
C LEU A 673 -14.72 18.27 -5.44
N TRP A 674 -14.90 19.52 -5.06
CA TRP A 674 -14.53 20.02 -3.75
C TRP A 674 -15.74 20.10 -2.84
N ALA A 675 -15.68 19.43 -1.70
CA ALA A 675 -16.63 19.56 -0.60
C ALA A 675 -16.03 20.47 0.49
N PRO A 676 -16.42 21.75 0.59
CA PRO A 676 -15.93 22.64 1.62
C PRO A 676 -16.46 22.21 2.99
N GLN A 677 -15.68 22.37 4.07
CA GLN A 677 -16.20 22.09 5.42
C GLN A 677 -17.34 23.04 5.84
N GLY A 678 -17.44 24.20 5.20
CA GLY A 678 -18.47 25.18 5.49
C GLY A 678 -18.32 26.45 4.66
N PRO A 679 -19.23 27.43 4.86
CA PRO A 679 -19.38 28.56 3.94
C PRO A 679 -18.15 29.47 3.83
N SER A 680 -17.39 29.61 4.92
CA SER A 680 -16.13 30.36 4.91
C SER A 680 -15.08 29.75 3.98
N ILE A 681 -14.93 28.42 3.98
CA ILE A 681 -14.00 27.72 3.10
C ILE A 681 -14.55 27.71 1.67
N ARG A 682 -15.87 27.54 1.50
CA ARG A 682 -16.53 27.63 0.19
C ARG A 682 -16.19 28.93 -0.52
N ARG A 683 -16.33 30.08 0.15
CA ARG A 683 -16.01 31.40 -0.43
C ARG A 683 -14.55 31.52 -0.86
N LEU A 684 -13.62 30.92 -0.11
CA LEU A 684 -12.20 30.90 -0.48
C LEU A 684 -11.97 30.02 -1.71
N LEU A 685 -12.58 28.83 -1.76
CA LEU A 685 -12.43 27.92 -2.89
C LEU A 685 -13.11 28.45 -4.16
N GLN A 686 -14.24 29.17 -4.06
CA GLN A 686 -14.94 29.79 -5.19
C GLN A 686 -14.07 30.80 -5.96
N ARG A 687 -13.00 31.32 -5.33
CA ARG A 687 -12.01 32.18 -6.00
C ARG A 687 -11.02 31.40 -6.87
N GLU A 688 -10.84 30.12 -6.59
CA GLU A 688 -9.80 29.28 -7.17
C GLU A 688 -10.36 28.19 -8.11
N THR A 689 -11.60 27.72 -7.86
CA THR A 689 -12.22 26.63 -8.61
C THR A 689 -13.75 26.77 -8.62
N SER A 690 -14.37 26.31 -9.71
CA SER A 690 -15.82 26.18 -9.84
C SER A 690 -16.32 24.77 -9.55
N ALA A 691 -15.42 23.79 -9.39
CA ALA A 691 -15.75 22.38 -9.17
C ALA A 691 -16.15 22.12 -7.71
N LEU A 692 -17.22 22.74 -7.24
CA LEU A 692 -17.72 22.62 -5.86
C LEU A 692 -18.97 21.77 -5.81
N THR A 693 -19.10 20.94 -4.77
CA THR A 693 -20.37 20.25 -4.47
C THR A 693 -21.47 21.27 -4.14
N PRO A 694 -22.74 20.93 -4.38
CA PRO A 694 -23.87 21.81 -4.06
C PRO A 694 -24.03 22.02 -2.53
N TRP A 695 -23.54 21.07 -1.74
CA TRP A 695 -23.57 21.07 -0.27
C TRP A 695 -22.16 21.22 0.34
N ASP A 696 -22.10 21.68 1.59
CA ASP A 696 -20.88 21.64 2.42
C ASP A 696 -20.82 20.36 3.25
N ASP A 697 -19.63 19.97 3.70
CA ASP A 697 -19.40 18.84 4.60
C ASP A 697 -18.93 19.31 6.00
N PRO A 698 -19.85 19.78 6.86
CA PRO A 698 -19.53 20.20 8.23
C PRO A 698 -19.11 19.03 9.14
N GLY A 699 -19.27 17.79 8.70
CA GLY A 699 -19.17 16.59 9.52
C GLY A 699 -20.45 16.31 10.32
N LEU A 700 -20.55 15.09 10.83
CA LEU A 700 -21.79 14.53 11.38
C LEU A 700 -21.82 14.47 12.91
N VAL A 701 -23.03 14.50 13.45
CA VAL A 701 -23.34 14.22 14.86
C VAL A 701 -24.54 13.28 14.96
N ASP A 702 -24.32 12.14 15.62
CA ASP A 702 -25.39 11.19 15.95
C ASP A 702 -26.27 11.74 17.08
N LEU A 703 -27.49 12.16 16.73
CA LEU A 703 -28.48 12.68 17.67
C LEU A 703 -28.89 11.66 18.74
N ALA A 704 -28.93 10.37 18.42
CA ALA A 704 -29.31 9.34 19.39
C ALA A 704 -28.27 9.25 20.52
N THR A 705 -27.00 9.42 20.18
CA THR A 705 -25.90 9.42 21.14
C THR A 705 -25.73 10.77 21.84
N TRP A 706 -25.92 11.88 21.14
CA TRP A 706 -25.62 13.22 21.68
C TRP A 706 -26.76 13.87 22.45
N ARG A 707 -28.02 13.48 22.24
CA ARG A 707 -29.17 14.03 22.98
C ARG A 707 -29.14 13.59 24.44
N THR A 708 -28.58 14.44 25.31
CA THR A 708 -28.48 14.16 26.75
C THR A 708 -29.57 14.81 27.58
N ARG A 709 -30.29 15.81 27.03
CA ARG A 709 -31.44 16.45 27.69
C ARG A 709 -32.74 16.21 26.95
N ASP A 710 -33.80 16.09 27.73
CA ASP A 710 -35.17 16.06 27.21
C ASP A 710 -35.61 17.49 26.83
N PRO A 711 -36.09 17.76 25.60
CA PRO A 711 -36.69 19.03 25.21
C PRO A 711 -37.87 19.47 26.11
N GLU A 712 -38.52 18.52 26.78
CA GLU A 712 -39.59 18.78 27.75
C GLU A 712 -39.06 19.21 29.13
N GLN A 713 -37.76 19.04 29.39
CA GLN A 713 -37.16 19.37 30.68
C GLN A 713 -37.06 20.90 30.85
N PRO A 714 -37.70 21.49 31.87
CA PRO A 714 -37.55 22.92 32.15
C PRO A 714 -36.14 23.23 32.67
N PRO A 715 -35.67 24.49 32.55
CA PRO A 715 -34.44 24.93 33.19
C PRO A 715 -34.48 24.66 34.71
N ALA A 716 -33.31 24.35 35.29
CA ALA A 716 -33.21 24.15 36.72
C ALA A 716 -33.68 25.40 37.52
N ALA A 717 -34.19 25.19 38.73
CA ALA A 717 -34.60 26.28 39.63
C ALA A 717 -33.44 27.25 39.95
N THR A 718 -32.20 26.77 39.85
CA THR A 718 -30.97 27.57 39.82
C THR A 718 -30.26 27.26 38.50
N PRO A 719 -30.47 28.06 37.45
CA PRO A 719 -29.95 27.77 36.11
C PRO A 719 -28.43 27.72 36.08
N VAL A 720 -27.88 26.82 35.27
CA VAL A 720 -26.44 26.68 35.02
C VAL A 720 -26.12 27.05 33.58
N VAL A 721 -25.35 28.11 33.37
CA VAL A 721 -24.80 28.48 32.06
C VAL A 721 -23.44 27.84 31.88
N GLY A 722 -23.27 27.08 30.80
CA GLY A 722 -22.09 26.26 30.55
C GLY A 722 -21.27 26.67 29.34
N ARG A 723 -19.97 26.37 29.36
CA ARG A 723 -19.12 26.26 28.16
C ARG A 723 -18.08 25.15 28.29
N TYR A 724 -17.68 24.53 27.17
CA TYR A 724 -16.45 23.72 27.13
C TYR A 724 -15.63 23.99 25.88
N SER A 725 -14.31 23.86 26.01
CA SER A 725 -13.36 23.82 24.89
C SER A 725 -12.00 23.35 25.38
N ARG A 726 -11.02 23.19 24.48
CA ARG A 726 -9.61 23.25 24.91
C ARG A 726 -9.30 24.63 25.50
N ASP A 727 -8.38 24.68 26.46
CA ASP A 727 -7.94 25.91 27.09
C ASP A 727 -6.91 26.62 26.19
N ASP A 728 -7.40 27.19 25.10
CA ASP A 728 -6.61 27.79 24.02
C ASP A 728 -7.03 29.24 23.76
N ARG A 729 -6.08 30.10 23.37
CA ARG A 729 -6.30 31.53 23.19
C ARG A 729 -7.31 31.88 22.08
N ILE A 730 -7.50 30.99 21.09
CA ILE A 730 -8.49 31.17 20.02
C ILE A 730 -9.93 30.97 20.53
N LYS A 731 -10.09 30.17 21.59
CA LYS A 731 -11.39 29.72 22.11
C LYS A 731 -12.06 30.68 23.11
N PHE A 732 -11.40 31.80 23.41
CA PHE A 732 -11.83 32.78 24.41
C PHE A 732 -11.62 34.20 23.86
N PRO A 733 -12.38 35.19 24.35
CA PRO A 733 -12.12 36.59 24.04
C PRO A 733 -10.72 37.00 24.54
N THR A 734 -10.21 38.09 23.97
CA THR A 734 -8.85 38.60 24.24
C THR A 734 -8.75 39.39 25.54
N GLU A 735 -9.87 39.78 26.15
CA GLU A 735 -9.92 40.69 27.29
C GLU A 735 -10.70 40.10 28.47
N TRP A 736 -10.24 40.40 29.70
CA TRP A 736 -10.89 39.96 30.93
C TRP A 736 -12.32 40.47 31.04
N GLU A 737 -12.54 41.76 30.77
CA GLU A 737 -13.84 42.40 30.95
C GLU A 737 -14.88 41.84 30.00
N THR A 738 -14.51 41.59 28.73
CA THR A 738 -15.36 40.91 27.74
C THR A 738 -15.76 39.51 28.20
N LEU A 739 -14.81 38.73 28.75
CA LEU A 739 -15.13 37.40 29.31
C LEU A 739 -16.02 37.50 30.55
N ARG A 740 -15.76 38.46 31.44
CA ARG A 740 -16.52 38.65 32.68
C ARG A 740 -17.96 39.04 32.36
N ALA A 741 -18.15 40.09 31.57
CA ALA A 741 -19.46 40.63 31.21
C ALA A 741 -20.33 39.61 30.47
N ALA A 742 -19.76 38.86 29.52
CA ALA A 742 -20.49 37.84 28.77
C ALA A 742 -20.98 36.65 29.61
N TYR A 743 -20.37 36.41 30.77
CA TYR A 743 -20.71 35.31 31.67
C TYR A 743 -21.07 35.82 33.07
N ASP A 744 -21.67 37.01 33.17
CA ASP A 744 -22.21 37.55 34.41
C ASP A 744 -23.73 37.79 34.31
N PHE A 745 -24.49 36.89 34.89
CA PHE A 745 -25.96 36.79 34.83
C PHE A 745 -26.66 37.07 36.17
N GLY A 746 -25.91 37.49 37.20
CA GLY A 746 -26.42 37.70 38.56
C GLY A 746 -26.23 36.50 39.51
N PRO A 747 -26.46 36.71 40.83
CA PRO A 747 -26.14 35.73 41.87
C PRO A 747 -27.00 34.46 41.88
N ARG A 748 -28.06 34.40 41.05
CA ARG A 748 -29.00 33.27 40.96
C ARG A 748 -28.70 32.32 39.80
N VAL A 749 -27.71 32.62 38.97
CA VAL A 749 -27.32 31.81 37.82
C VAL A 749 -25.87 31.36 38.02
N HIS A 750 -25.64 30.05 37.98
CA HIS A 750 -24.30 29.48 38.10
C HIS A 750 -23.64 29.43 36.72
N VAL A 751 -22.33 29.62 36.68
CA VAL A 751 -21.54 29.49 35.45
C VAL A 751 -20.55 28.37 35.60
N ARG A 752 -20.53 27.43 34.65
CA ARG A 752 -19.60 26.30 34.64
C ARG A 752 -18.77 26.31 33.36
N MET A 753 -17.45 26.38 33.49
CA MET A 753 -16.55 26.42 32.33
C MET A 753 -15.54 25.27 32.38
N MET A 754 -15.63 24.32 31.43
CA MET A 754 -14.65 23.24 31.28
C MET A 754 -13.56 23.62 30.26
N GLY A 755 -12.31 23.68 30.70
CA GLY A 755 -11.16 24.08 29.89
C GLY A 755 -10.93 25.60 29.85
N ALA A 756 -11.18 26.28 30.96
CA ALA A 756 -10.95 27.73 31.15
C ALA A 756 -9.92 28.15 32.23
N PRO A 757 -9.49 27.32 33.23
CA PRO A 757 -8.66 27.79 34.34
C PRO A 757 -7.39 28.55 33.95
N ILE A 758 -6.69 28.14 32.88
CA ILE A 758 -5.43 28.75 32.46
C ILE A 758 -5.72 30.10 31.79
N THR A 759 -6.67 30.13 30.85
CA THR A 759 -7.05 31.36 30.15
C THR A 759 -7.64 32.41 31.10
N VAL A 760 -8.54 32.04 32.02
CA VAL A 760 -9.09 32.98 33.01
C VAL A 760 -7.98 33.58 33.87
N LYS A 761 -7.04 32.76 34.35
CA LYS A 761 -5.89 33.23 35.13
C LYS A 761 -5.03 34.21 34.32
N ARG A 762 -4.75 33.88 33.05
CA ARG A 762 -3.97 34.72 32.13
C ARG A 762 -4.64 36.08 31.91
N LEU A 763 -5.91 36.11 31.53
CA LEU A 763 -6.65 37.35 31.24
C LEU A 763 -6.70 38.28 32.47
N LYS A 764 -6.92 37.72 33.67
CA LYS A 764 -6.84 38.50 34.94
C LYS A 764 -5.45 39.08 35.18
N GLN A 765 -4.40 38.34 34.87
CA GLN A 765 -3.02 38.83 35.02
C GLN A 765 -2.69 39.92 34.00
N GLU A 766 -3.14 39.77 32.75
CA GLU A 766 -2.99 40.76 31.69
C GLU A 766 -3.71 42.06 32.03
N ALA A 767 -4.96 41.98 32.50
CA ALA A 767 -5.72 43.15 32.97
C ALA A 767 -5.02 43.89 34.13
N ARG A 768 -4.52 43.15 35.15
CA ARG A 768 -3.74 43.74 36.25
C ARG A 768 -2.48 44.45 35.75
N LYS A 769 -1.75 43.84 34.81
CA LYS A 769 -0.56 44.44 34.21
C LYS A 769 -0.88 45.71 33.42
N ALA A 770 -2.05 45.75 32.79
CA ALA A 770 -2.54 46.91 32.04
C ALA A 770 -3.17 48.00 32.94
N GLY A 771 -3.19 47.84 34.27
CA GLY A 771 -3.82 48.79 35.19
C GLY A 771 -5.36 48.80 35.14
N LEU A 772 -5.97 47.77 34.54
CA LEU A 772 -7.42 47.63 34.43
C LEU A 772 -8.01 46.93 35.68
N PRO A 773 -9.25 47.28 36.08
CA PRO A 773 -9.91 46.62 37.21
C PRO A 773 -10.16 45.13 36.91
N VAL A 774 -10.01 44.30 37.94
CA VAL A 774 -10.30 42.85 37.87
C VAL A 774 -11.35 42.51 38.91
N GLU A 775 -12.58 42.90 38.59
CA GLU A 775 -13.75 42.64 39.44
C GLU A 775 -14.15 41.16 39.37
N ALA A 776 -14.70 40.66 40.48
CA ALA A 776 -15.30 39.34 40.49
C ALA A 776 -16.66 39.40 39.79
N PRO A 777 -17.03 38.39 38.96
CA PRO A 777 -18.38 38.29 38.45
C PRO A 777 -19.37 38.12 39.61
N SER A 778 -20.58 38.65 39.46
CA SER A 778 -21.66 38.44 40.45
C SER A 778 -22.22 37.02 40.43
N SER A 779 -22.06 36.33 39.29
CA SER A 779 -22.43 34.92 39.12
C SER A 779 -21.40 33.98 39.74
N PRO A 780 -21.81 32.91 40.46
CA PRO A 780 -20.87 31.90 40.95
C PRO A 780 -20.23 31.12 39.79
N TRP A 781 -18.91 31.25 39.61
CA TRP A 781 -18.16 30.54 38.56
C TRP A 781 -17.47 29.27 39.09
N GLU A 782 -17.68 28.16 38.39
CA GLU A 782 -16.98 26.88 38.57
C GLU A 782 -16.08 26.62 37.35
N LEU A 783 -14.77 26.55 37.57
CA LEU A 783 -13.78 26.35 36.51
C LEU A 783 -13.19 24.94 36.58
N LEU A 784 -13.43 24.15 35.53
CA LEU A 784 -13.02 22.76 35.42
C LEU A 784 -11.88 22.61 34.43
N LYS A 785 -10.98 21.65 34.66
CA LYS A 785 -9.91 21.32 33.70
C LYS A 785 -10.52 20.68 32.45
N HIS A 786 -9.96 20.95 31.27
CA HIS A 786 -10.39 20.27 30.05
C HIS A 786 -10.28 18.74 30.19
N GLY A 787 -11.34 18.01 29.84
CA GLY A 787 -11.40 16.55 29.95
C GLY A 787 -11.50 16.00 31.38
N SER A 788 -11.84 16.84 32.37
CA SER A 788 -12.06 16.37 33.76
C SER A 788 -13.35 15.57 33.96
N GLN A 789 -14.26 15.64 33.00
CA GLN A 789 -15.52 14.89 32.93
C GLN A 789 -15.86 14.63 31.45
N GLY A 790 -16.77 13.68 31.19
CA GLY A 790 -17.31 13.44 29.86
C GLY A 790 -18.04 14.68 29.31
N VAL A 791 -17.91 14.95 28.01
CA VAL A 791 -18.57 16.11 27.39
C VAL A 791 -20.09 15.98 27.45
N GLN A 792 -20.62 14.79 27.22
CA GLN A 792 -22.06 14.50 27.35
C GLN A 792 -22.56 14.73 28.78
N ASP A 793 -21.83 14.24 29.79
CA ASP A 793 -22.16 14.47 31.20
C ASP A 793 -22.14 15.95 31.56
N PHE A 794 -21.16 16.69 31.03
CA PHE A 794 -21.09 18.14 31.20
C PHE A 794 -22.29 18.84 30.59
N LEU A 795 -22.66 18.50 29.36
CA LEU A 795 -23.80 19.09 28.64
C LEU A 795 -25.14 18.73 29.31
N ALA A 796 -25.27 17.53 29.85
CA ALA A 796 -26.45 17.13 30.63
C ALA A 796 -26.64 18.03 31.87
N GLY A 797 -25.53 18.45 32.48
CA GLY A 797 -25.50 19.24 33.72
C GLY A 797 -25.62 20.77 33.55
N ILE A 798 -25.93 21.28 32.36
CA ILE A 798 -26.10 22.73 32.09
C ILE A 798 -27.44 23.02 31.41
N ASP A 799 -27.97 24.23 31.59
CA ASP A 799 -29.26 24.64 31.03
C ASP A 799 -29.13 25.49 29.77
N VAL A 800 -28.06 26.28 29.63
CA VAL A 800 -27.77 27.10 28.44
C VAL A 800 -26.28 27.01 28.13
N PHE A 801 -25.93 26.84 26.86
CA PHE A 801 -24.54 26.82 26.40
C PHE A 801 -24.17 28.16 25.78
N VAL A 802 -23.13 28.81 26.30
CA VAL A 802 -22.64 30.09 25.79
C VAL A 802 -21.23 29.92 25.24
N TYR A 803 -20.98 30.43 24.04
CA TYR A 803 -19.68 30.34 23.39
C TYR A 803 -19.22 31.69 22.85
N VAL A 804 -18.49 32.40 23.71
CA VAL A 804 -17.77 33.62 23.36
C VAL A 804 -16.29 33.30 23.18
N ASP A 805 -15.79 33.56 21.98
CA ASP A 805 -14.45 33.23 21.51
C ASP A 805 -13.75 34.46 20.90
N ASN A 806 -12.54 34.27 20.37
CA ASN A 806 -11.72 35.38 19.89
C ASN A 806 -12.32 35.99 18.62
N PRO A 807 -12.64 37.31 18.57
CA PRO A 807 -13.30 37.93 17.42
C PRO A 807 -12.45 37.92 16.14
N HIS A 808 -11.13 37.77 16.26
CA HIS A 808 -10.19 37.80 15.14
C HIS A 808 -9.69 36.41 14.71
N ALA A 809 -10.15 35.36 15.37
CA ALA A 809 -9.79 33.99 15.00
C ALA A 809 -10.96 33.28 14.32
N HIS A 810 -10.70 32.70 13.15
CA HIS A 810 -11.67 31.89 12.42
C HIS A 810 -11.41 30.41 12.69
N GLU A 811 -12.39 29.73 13.27
CA GLU A 811 -12.38 28.28 13.35
C GLU A 811 -13.06 27.70 12.12
N ALA A 812 -12.42 26.75 11.44
CA ALA A 812 -12.92 26.15 10.20
C ALA A 812 -14.30 25.48 10.39
N PHE A 813 -14.52 24.83 11.53
CA PHE A 813 -15.83 24.33 11.94
C PHE A 813 -15.92 24.19 13.46
N GLY A 814 -16.88 24.87 14.09
CA GLY A 814 -17.07 24.89 15.54
C GLY A 814 -17.78 23.63 16.06
N ARG A 815 -17.15 22.46 16.04
CA ARG A 815 -17.78 21.18 16.46
C ARG A 815 -18.38 21.23 17.87
N THR A 816 -17.77 21.98 18.79
CA THR A 816 -18.32 22.24 20.14
C THR A 816 -19.73 22.81 20.11
N LEU A 817 -20.01 23.73 19.18
CA LEU A 817 -21.33 24.36 19.04
C LEU A 817 -22.37 23.35 18.56
N LEU A 818 -22.01 22.53 17.58
CA LEU A 818 -22.88 21.47 17.06
C LEU A 818 -23.16 20.40 18.13
N GLU A 819 -22.14 19.94 18.85
CA GLU A 819 -22.24 18.99 19.95
C GLU A 819 -23.16 19.52 21.07
N ALA A 820 -23.05 20.81 21.42
CA ALA A 820 -23.93 21.46 22.39
C ALA A 820 -25.38 21.56 21.88
N ALA A 821 -25.59 21.96 20.61
CA ALA A 821 -26.93 22.04 20.03
C ALA A 821 -27.62 20.67 19.95
N ALA A 822 -26.88 19.64 19.54
CA ALA A 822 -27.34 18.25 19.47
C ALA A 822 -27.71 17.66 20.84
N SER A 823 -27.14 18.20 21.93
CA SER A 823 -27.45 17.74 23.29
C SER A 823 -28.82 18.15 23.82
N GLY A 824 -29.52 19.04 23.11
CA GLY A 824 -30.80 19.59 23.55
C GLY A 824 -30.63 20.82 24.47
N VAL A 825 -29.44 21.41 24.53
CA VAL A 825 -29.18 22.66 25.26
C VAL A 825 -29.29 23.84 24.28
N PRO A 826 -30.01 24.94 24.61
CA PRO A 826 -29.96 26.18 23.84
C PRO A 826 -28.54 26.75 23.74
N VAL A 827 -28.11 27.06 22.52
CA VAL A 827 -26.76 27.57 22.26
C VAL A 827 -26.79 29.05 21.87
N VAL A 828 -26.00 29.86 22.58
CA VAL A 828 -25.72 31.26 22.26
C VAL A 828 -24.25 31.40 21.86
N ALA A 829 -23.99 31.87 20.64
CA ALA A 829 -22.65 32.05 20.09
C ALA A 829 -22.40 33.50 19.62
N THR A 830 -21.16 33.85 19.34
CA THR A 830 -20.84 35.15 18.73
C THR A 830 -21.35 35.25 17.28
N PRO A 831 -21.76 36.44 16.78
CA PRO A 831 -22.39 36.58 15.46
C PRO A 831 -21.56 36.08 14.28
N LYS A 832 -20.23 35.99 14.41
CA LYS A 832 -19.34 35.45 13.36
C LYS A 832 -19.60 33.99 13.00
N HIS A 833 -20.29 33.22 13.86
CA HIS A 833 -20.66 31.82 13.60
C HIS A 833 -21.95 31.69 12.77
N ARG A 834 -22.66 32.79 12.52
CA ARG A 834 -23.94 32.82 11.79
C ARG A 834 -23.82 32.29 10.37
N ASP A 835 -22.72 32.59 9.71
CA ASP A 835 -22.46 32.08 8.37
C ASP A 835 -22.39 30.55 8.33
N THR A 836 -21.83 29.92 9.37
CA THR A 836 -21.64 28.46 9.43
C THR A 836 -22.89 27.71 9.86
N PHE A 837 -23.63 28.25 10.83
CA PHE A 837 -24.73 27.52 11.47
C PHE A 837 -26.11 28.07 11.12
N GLY A 838 -26.20 29.19 10.41
CA GLY A 838 -27.47 29.78 9.99
C GLY A 838 -28.40 30.02 11.18
N ASP A 839 -29.60 29.46 11.12
CA ASP A 839 -30.65 29.52 12.15
C ASP A 839 -30.45 28.52 13.31
N LEU A 840 -29.46 27.60 13.22
CA LEU A 840 -29.19 26.58 14.24
C LEU A 840 -28.77 27.15 15.59
N LEU A 841 -28.19 28.35 15.69
CA LEU A 841 -27.79 28.95 16.98
C LEU A 841 -28.45 30.31 17.21
N LEU A 842 -28.48 30.75 18.48
CA LEU A 842 -28.72 32.16 18.80
C LEU A 842 -27.39 32.91 18.77
N TYR A 843 -27.45 34.18 18.39
CA TYR A 843 -26.25 35.00 18.28
C TYR A 843 -26.38 36.29 19.06
N ALA A 844 -25.34 36.60 19.82
CA ALA A 844 -25.28 37.78 20.67
C ALA A 844 -23.83 38.28 20.74
N GLU A 845 -23.63 39.59 20.62
CA GLU A 845 -22.35 40.18 20.98
C GLU A 845 -22.06 39.95 22.47
N PRO A 846 -20.79 39.92 22.93
CA PRO A 846 -20.45 39.58 24.31
C PRO A 846 -21.23 40.36 25.38
N HIS A 847 -21.59 41.62 25.11
CA HIS A 847 -22.36 42.46 26.01
C HIS A 847 -23.89 42.20 25.99
N GLU A 848 -24.40 41.56 24.93
CA GLU A 848 -25.81 41.19 24.75
C GLU A 848 -26.12 39.81 25.34
N VAL A 849 -25.10 38.96 25.53
CA VAL A 849 -25.25 37.58 26.03
C VAL A 849 -26.09 37.50 27.33
N PRO A 850 -25.86 38.34 28.36
CA PRO A 850 -26.68 38.29 29.58
C PRO A 850 -28.17 38.52 29.33
N GLN A 851 -28.52 39.42 28.41
CA GLN A 851 -29.92 39.69 28.06
C GLN A 851 -30.55 38.50 27.33
N VAL A 852 -29.85 37.93 26.34
CA VAL A 852 -30.37 36.76 25.57
C VAL A 852 -30.57 35.55 26.48
N VAL A 853 -29.63 35.29 27.40
CA VAL A 853 -29.78 34.21 28.39
C VAL A 853 -30.94 34.49 29.35
N HIS A 854 -31.13 35.74 29.78
CA HIS A 854 -32.26 36.12 30.62
C HIS A 854 -33.60 35.88 29.92
N GLU A 855 -33.72 36.27 28.64
CA GLU A 855 -34.92 36.05 27.84
C GLU A 855 -35.22 34.56 27.67
N LEU A 856 -34.21 33.73 27.35
CA LEU A 856 -34.34 32.27 27.26
C LEU A 856 -34.88 31.64 28.54
N LEU A 857 -34.48 32.14 29.70
CA LEU A 857 -34.86 31.58 31.00
C LEU A 857 -36.19 32.12 31.56
N THR A 858 -36.69 33.25 31.04
CA THR A 858 -37.85 33.95 31.63
C THR A 858 -39.06 34.03 30.71
N VAL A 859 -38.88 34.03 29.38
CA VAL A 859 -39.98 34.10 28.41
C VAL A 859 -40.63 32.71 28.28
N PRO A 860 -41.93 32.57 28.61
CA PRO A 860 -42.61 31.26 28.53
C PRO A 860 -42.57 30.67 27.12
N GLY A 861 -42.20 29.38 27.02
CA GLY A 861 -42.18 28.63 25.76
C GLY A 861 -40.96 28.86 24.87
N LEU A 862 -40.22 29.98 25.03
CA LEU A 862 -39.06 30.31 24.18
C LEU A 862 -37.94 29.28 24.29
N TYR A 863 -37.64 28.80 25.50
CA TYR A 863 -36.63 27.76 25.73
C TYR A 863 -36.93 26.50 24.92
N ARG A 864 -38.15 25.97 25.07
CA ARG A 864 -38.61 24.76 24.40
C ARG A 864 -38.61 24.92 22.88
N GLN A 865 -39.21 26.01 22.38
CA GLN A 865 -39.23 26.31 20.95
C GLN A 865 -37.82 26.36 20.38
N ARG A 866 -36.86 26.92 21.13
CA ARG A 866 -35.46 26.96 20.72
C ARG A 866 -34.85 25.57 20.66
N VAL A 867 -35.03 24.73 21.68
CA VAL A 867 -34.50 23.35 21.68
C VAL A 867 -35.08 22.53 20.54
N GLU A 868 -36.41 22.57 20.34
CA GLU A 868 -37.10 21.83 19.28
C GLU A 868 -36.59 22.25 17.88
N HIS A 869 -36.48 23.56 17.62
CA HIS A 869 -35.94 24.06 16.36
C HIS A 869 -34.48 23.64 16.13
N GLN A 870 -33.63 23.74 17.16
CA GLN A 870 -32.23 23.31 17.06
C GLN A 870 -32.12 21.83 16.70
N LEU A 871 -32.83 20.96 17.41
CA LEU A 871 -32.79 19.52 17.15
C LEU A 871 -33.32 19.17 15.77
N ALA A 872 -34.36 19.86 15.28
CA ALA A 872 -34.85 19.70 13.92
C ALA A 872 -33.79 20.07 12.87
N VAL A 873 -33.12 21.21 13.03
CA VAL A 873 -32.05 21.63 12.11
C VAL A 873 -30.83 20.71 12.19
N VAL A 874 -30.47 20.18 13.38
CA VAL A 874 -29.41 19.17 13.51
C VAL A 874 -29.78 17.90 12.75
N ALA A 875 -31.02 17.41 12.90
CA ALA A 875 -31.50 16.21 12.23
C ALA A 875 -31.54 16.37 10.70
N GLU A 876 -31.89 17.57 10.23
CA GLU A 876 -31.96 17.88 8.80
C GLU A 876 -30.58 18.01 8.14
N ARG A 877 -29.62 18.66 8.81
CA ARG A 877 -28.36 19.11 8.16
C ARG A 877 -27.09 18.37 8.60
N TYR A 878 -27.10 17.67 9.74
CA TYR A 878 -25.89 17.11 10.35
C TYR A 878 -26.06 15.65 10.81
N SER A 879 -27.13 14.98 10.36
CA SER A 879 -27.44 13.60 10.67
C SER A 879 -26.70 12.63 9.76
N ARG A 880 -26.74 11.34 10.09
CA ARG A 880 -26.21 10.29 9.21
C ARG A 880 -27.04 10.22 7.92
N GLU A 881 -28.36 10.30 8.05
CA GLU A 881 -29.29 10.28 6.93
C GLU A 881 -29.02 11.39 5.92
N SER A 882 -28.71 12.62 6.37
CA SER A 882 -28.39 13.73 5.45
C SER A 882 -27.10 13.49 4.65
N PHE A 883 -26.09 12.87 5.26
CA PHE A 883 -24.84 12.56 4.55
C PHE A 883 -24.99 11.41 3.58
N ALA A 884 -25.72 10.35 3.95
CA ALA A 884 -26.04 9.27 3.03
C ALA A 884 -26.78 9.80 1.79
N ALA A 885 -27.75 10.71 1.98
CA ALA A 885 -28.47 11.36 0.89
C ALA A 885 -27.54 12.17 -0.04
N HIS A 886 -26.56 12.91 0.50
CA HIS A 886 -25.56 13.62 -0.32
C HIS A 886 -24.69 12.66 -1.16
N VAL A 887 -24.32 11.51 -0.60
CA VAL A 887 -23.54 10.49 -1.33
C VAL A 887 -24.40 9.82 -2.40
N ASP A 888 -25.67 9.54 -2.12
CA ASP A 888 -26.61 9.01 -3.10
C ASP A 888 -26.91 10.01 -4.22
N GLU A 889 -27.06 11.30 -3.91
CA GLU A 889 -27.19 12.38 -4.91
C GLU A 889 -26.00 12.37 -5.89
N LEU A 890 -24.77 12.29 -5.38
CA LEU A 890 -23.58 12.15 -6.23
C LEU A 890 -23.63 10.88 -7.08
N ARG A 891 -24.09 9.76 -6.51
CA ARG A 891 -24.15 8.49 -7.24
C ARG A 891 -25.18 8.54 -8.37
N ASP A 892 -26.32 9.21 -8.13
CA ASP A 892 -27.47 9.31 -9.03
C ASP A 892 -27.32 10.39 -10.12
N GLU A 893 -26.80 11.58 -9.80
CA GLU A 893 -26.53 12.65 -10.79
C GLU A 893 -25.59 12.21 -11.92
N ALA A 894 -24.78 11.20 -11.64
CA ALA A 894 -23.83 10.62 -12.58
C ALA A 894 -24.31 9.28 -13.19
N ALA A 895 -25.61 8.96 -13.12
CA ALA A 895 -26.22 7.99 -14.02
C ALA A 895 -26.40 8.64 -15.41
N PRO A 896 -25.85 8.08 -16.51
CA PRO A 896 -25.96 8.73 -17.81
C PRO A 896 -27.43 8.82 -18.23
N GLU A 897 -27.86 10.04 -18.60
CA GLU A 897 -29.08 10.27 -19.36
C GLU A 897 -29.05 9.37 -20.60
N ALA A 898 -29.95 8.38 -20.62
CA ALA A 898 -30.29 7.66 -21.83
C ALA A 898 -31.01 8.63 -22.78
N GLY A 899 -30.26 9.43 -23.55
CA GLY A 899 -30.85 10.38 -24.47
C GLY A 899 -29.85 11.31 -25.15
N ALA A 900 -29.58 11.03 -26.43
CA ALA A 900 -28.99 11.92 -27.43
C ALA A 900 -27.48 12.20 -27.34
N GLY A 901 -26.73 11.61 -28.30
CA GLY A 901 -25.54 12.26 -28.85
C GLY A 901 -24.23 11.48 -28.91
N ALA A 902 -24.23 10.14 -29.03
CA ALA A 902 -23.02 9.44 -29.47
C ALA A 902 -23.01 9.37 -31.01
N GLY A 903 -22.12 10.17 -31.61
CA GLY A 903 -21.70 9.96 -33.00
C GLY A 903 -21.16 8.55 -33.14
N VAL A 904 -21.83 7.76 -33.97
CA VAL A 904 -21.42 6.42 -34.35
C VAL A 904 -20.18 6.53 -35.24
N ASP A 905 -19.05 6.04 -34.74
CA ASP A 905 -17.92 5.68 -35.58
C ASP A 905 -18.29 4.38 -36.34
N PRO A 906 -18.35 4.37 -37.69
CA PRO A 906 -18.94 3.29 -38.45
C PRO A 906 -17.91 2.21 -38.75
N ALA A 907 -17.84 1.17 -37.92
CA ALA A 907 -17.11 -0.05 -38.28
C ALA A 907 -17.59 -1.29 -37.48
N ASP A 908 -18.89 -1.56 -37.42
CA ASP A 908 -19.37 -2.94 -37.29
C ASP A 908 -20.88 -3.03 -37.58
N ALA A 909 -21.22 -3.35 -38.84
CA ALA A 909 -22.61 -3.57 -39.26
C ALA A 909 -22.73 -4.91 -39.98
N GLY A 910 -22.66 -6.00 -39.21
CA GLY A 910 -23.23 -7.28 -39.61
C GLY A 910 -24.74 -7.26 -39.36
N ALA A 911 -25.56 -7.50 -40.39
CA ALA A 911 -27.02 -7.52 -40.28
C ALA A 911 -27.51 -8.51 -39.19
N PRO A 912 -28.59 -8.19 -38.43
CA PRO A 912 -29.11 -9.08 -37.39
C PRO A 912 -29.64 -10.37 -37.99
N GLN A 913 -29.09 -11.51 -37.57
CA GLN A 913 -29.52 -12.84 -38.01
C GLN A 913 -30.52 -13.45 -37.02
N ALA A 914 -31.50 -14.20 -37.52
CA ALA A 914 -32.51 -14.89 -36.70
C ALA A 914 -31.88 -15.93 -35.73
N PRO A 915 -32.54 -16.20 -34.58
CA PRO A 915 -32.09 -17.24 -33.64
C PRO A 915 -32.10 -18.61 -34.31
N LEU A 916 -31.18 -19.50 -33.90
CA LEU A 916 -30.93 -20.78 -34.56
C LEU A 916 -30.91 -21.91 -33.54
N SER A 917 -31.72 -22.95 -33.76
CA SER A 917 -31.70 -24.18 -32.97
C SER A 917 -30.84 -25.24 -33.66
N LEU A 918 -29.89 -25.81 -32.92
CA LEU A 918 -28.99 -26.88 -33.35
C LEU A 918 -29.21 -28.12 -32.50
N THR A 919 -29.23 -29.28 -33.15
CA THR A 919 -29.20 -30.57 -32.47
C THR A 919 -27.92 -31.29 -32.85
N VAL A 920 -27.07 -31.56 -31.85
CA VAL A 920 -25.77 -32.22 -32.05
C VAL A 920 -25.83 -33.61 -31.44
N ARG A 921 -25.44 -34.64 -32.18
CA ARG A 921 -25.35 -36.02 -31.68
C ARG A 921 -24.03 -36.69 -32.05
N THR A 922 -23.48 -37.48 -31.13
CA THR A 922 -22.39 -38.41 -31.47
C THR A 922 -22.96 -39.64 -32.16
N THR A 923 -22.23 -40.18 -33.13
CA THR A 923 -22.63 -41.42 -33.81
C THR A 923 -21.59 -42.52 -33.61
N ASP A 924 -22.03 -43.78 -33.68
CA ASP A 924 -21.14 -44.93 -33.60
C ASP A 924 -20.50 -45.28 -34.97
N ASP A 925 -20.77 -44.52 -36.06
CA ASP A 925 -20.08 -44.70 -37.35
C ASP A 925 -18.75 -43.91 -37.32
N PRO A 926 -17.59 -44.58 -37.37
CA PRO A 926 -16.29 -43.92 -37.32
C PRO A 926 -16.00 -43.01 -38.52
N ARG A 927 -16.80 -43.06 -39.60
CA ARG A 927 -16.69 -42.16 -40.76
C ARG A 927 -17.46 -40.85 -40.58
N LEU A 928 -18.40 -40.80 -39.64
CA LEU A 928 -19.29 -39.66 -39.34
C LEU A 928 -19.51 -39.59 -37.82
N PRO A 929 -18.45 -39.42 -37.02
CA PRO A 929 -18.54 -39.59 -35.56
C PRO A 929 -19.38 -38.48 -34.89
N LEU A 930 -19.68 -37.40 -35.62
CA LEU A 930 -20.51 -36.27 -35.20
C LEU A 930 -21.58 -35.98 -36.26
N ALA A 931 -22.83 -35.80 -35.85
CA ALA A 931 -23.91 -35.33 -36.71
C ALA A 931 -24.57 -34.07 -36.11
N VAL A 932 -24.78 -33.07 -36.96
CA VAL A 932 -25.41 -31.79 -36.60
C VAL A 932 -26.65 -31.60 -37.46
N GLU A 933 -27.79 -31.40 -36.83
CA GLU A 933 -29.08 -31.16 -37.48
C GLU A 933 -29.59 -29.76 -37.13
N LEU A 934 -30.08 -29.05 -38.15
CA LEU A 934 -30.59 -27.70 -38.04
C LEU A 934 -32.11 -27.72 -37.86
N GLY A 935 -32.63 -26.92 -36.93
CA GLY A 935 -34.07 -26.77 -36.74
C GLY A 935 -34.79 -26.24 -37.99
N ALA A 936 -36.04 -26.65 -38.20
CA ALA A 936 -36.85 -26.29 -39.37
C ALA A 936 -36.95 -24.76 -39.54
N GLY A 937 -36.57 -24.25 -40.72
CA GLY A 937 -36.61 -22.81 -41.07
C GLY A 937 -35.24 -22.10 -41.06
N ALA A 938 -34.15 -22.80 -40.78
CA ALA A 938 -32.80 -22.25 -40.81
C ALA A 938 -32.16 -22.28 -42.22
N GLY A 939 -31.68 -21.15 -42.72
CA GLY A 939 -30.88 -21.06 -43.96
C GLY A 939 -29.39 -21.31 -43.77
N ALA A 940 -28.95 -21.85 -42.63
CA ALA A 940 -27.55 -22.19 -42.37
C ALA A 940 -27.20 -23.58 -42.95
N VAL A 941 -25.96 -23.78 -43.33
CA VAL A 941 -25.40 -25.06 -43.75
C VAL A 941 -24.55 -25.61 -42.60
N SER A 942 -24.59 -26.91 -42.36
CA SER A 942 -23.67 -27.60 -41.45
C SER A 942 -22.81 -28.59 -42.25
N GLN A 943 -21.49 -28.46 -42.17
CA GLN A 943 -20.55 -29.41 -42.76
C GLN A 943 -19.68 -30.01 -41.67
N VAL A 944 -19.58 -31.34 -41.64
CA VAL A 944 -18.77 -32.10 -40.67
C VAL A 944 -17.51 -32.59 -41.37
N LEU A 945 -16.37 -32.31 -40.79
CA LEU A 945 -15.05 -32.76 -41.23
C LEU A 945 -14.49 -33.75 -40.20
N PRO A 946 -14.33 -35.04 -40.54
CA PRO A 946 -13.63 -35.98 -39.68
C PRO A 946 -12.12 -35.68 -39.71
N LEU A 947 -11.49 -35.57 -38.54
CA LEU A 947 -10.13 -35.05 -38.40
C LEU A 947 -9.06 -36.12 -38.10
N ARG A 948 -9.43 -37.37 -37.75
CA ARG A 948 -8.46 -38.44 -37.47
C ARG A 948 -8.46 -39.63 -38.44
N ARG A 949 -7.25 -40.20 -38.61
CA ARG A 949 -7.03 -41.66 -38.65
C ARG A 949 -6.63 -42.12 -37.23
N PRO A 950 -6.88 -43.38 -36.82
CA PRO A 950 -6.69 -43.83 -35.42
C PRO A 950 -5.27 -43.76 -34.81
N ALA A 951 -4.24 -43.27 -35.52
CA ALA A 951 -2.84 -43.30 -35.08
C ALA A 951 -2.30 -41.96 -34.53
N ASP A 952 -3.06 -40.87 -34.63
CA ASP A 952 -2.62 -39.52 -34.24
C ASP A 952 -3.17 -39.14 -32.86
N GLY A 953 -2.31 -38.63 -31.96
CA GLY A 953 -2.61 -38.23 -30.56
C GLY A 953 -3.57 -37.03 -30.39
N GLU A 954 -3.26 -36.06 -29.51
CA GLU A 954 -4.09 -34.95 -28.93
C GLU A 954 -4.99 -34.06 -29.85
N ARG A 955 -5.33 -34.44 -31.09
CA ARG A 955 -6.21 -33.70 -32.02
C ARG A 955 -7.69 -34.08 -31.87
N ALA A 956 -8.60 -33.19 -32.29
CA ALA A 956 -10.04 -33.45 -32.25
C ALA A 956 -10.44 -34.58 -33.23
N ASP A 957 -11.52 -35.31 -32.93
CA ASP A 957 -12.01 -36.44 -33.73
C ASP A 957 -12.86 -35.98 -34.92
N ALA A 958 -13.66 -34.93 -34.74
CA ALA A 958 -14.40 -34.28 -35.81
C ALA A 958 -14.70 -32.81 -35.48
N LEU A 959 -14.81 -31.99 -36.53
CA LEU A 959 -15.18 -30.59 -36.46
C LEU A 959 -16.39 -30.34 -37.35
N ALA A 960 -17.43 -29.68 -36.82
CA ALA A 960 -18.56 -29.20 -37.59
C ALA A 960 -18.67 -27.68 -37.49
N ALA A 961 -18.78 -27.03 -38.64
CA ALA A 961 -18.99 -25.59 -38.76
C ALA A 961 -20.45 -25.33 -39.16
N VAL A 962 -21.07 -24.35 -38.52
CA VAL A 962 -22.46 -23.95 -38.78
C VAL A 962 -22.51 -22.48 -39.16
N GLY A 963 -23.11 -22.14 -40.29
CA GLY A 963 -23.22 -20.77 -40.79
C GLY A 963 -23.69 -20.74 -42.25
N PRO A 964 -23.68 -19.58 -42.93
CA PRO A 964 -23.84 -19.54 -44.39
C PRO A 964 -22.78 -20.38 -45.08
N GLU A 965 -23.12 -21.02 -46.21
CA GLU A 965 -22.26 -21.99 -46.91
C GLU A 965 -20.84 -21.46 -47.18
N ALA A 966 -20.71 -20.21 -47.61
CA ALA A 966 -19.42 -19.56 -47.87
C ALA A 966 -18.57 -19.41 -46.60
N ALA A 967 -19.18 -19.10 -45.46
CA ALA A 967 -18.48 -18.97 -44.18
C ALA A 967 -18.05 -20.34 -43.63
N VAL A 968 -18.90 -21.36 -43.80
CA VAL A 968 -18.58 -22.74 -43.41
C VAL A 968 -17.39 -23.27 -44.19
N GLN A 969 -17.38 -23.10 -45.52
CA GLN A 969 -16.26 -23.53 -46.35
C GLN A 969 -14.97 -22.76 -46.00
N ALA A 970 -15.04 -21.44 -45.84
CA ALA A 970 -13.88 -20.65 -45.46
C ALA A 970 -13.33 -21.03 -44.08
N ALA A 971 -14.19 -21.33 -43.11
CA ALA A 971 -13.76 -21.74 -41.76
C ALA A 971 -13.06 -23.11 -41.76
N LEU A 972 -13.61 -24.08 -42.51
CA LEU A 972 -12.99 -25.40 -42.63
C LEU A 972 -11.67 -25.36 -43.40
N THR A 973 -11.58 -24.56 -44.47
CA THR A 973 -10.31 -24.36 -45.20
C THR A 973 -9.26 -23.69 -44.33
N ALA A 974 -9.62 -22.61 -43.62
CA ALA A 974 -8.68 -21.93 -42.71
C ALA A 974 -8.19 -22.83 -41.57
N HIS A 975 -9.03 -23.75 -41.11
CA HIS A 975 -8.65 -24.78 -40.14
C HIS A 975 -7.60 -25.74 -40.73
N LEU A 976 -7.88 -26.30 -41.91
CA LEU A 976 -7.01 -27.25 -42.59
C LEU A 976 -5.65 -26.62 -42.95
N ASP A 977 -5.66 -25.42 -43.53
CA ASP A 977 -4.44 -24.69 -43.91
C ASP A 977 -3.53 -24.42 -42.68
N ALA A 978 -4.13 -24.12 -41.53
CA ALA A 978 -3.37 -23.91 -40.29
C ALA A 978 -2.73 -25.20 -39.77
N LEU A 979 -3.43 -26.34 -39.89
CA LEU A 979 -2.87 -27.65 -39.54
C LEU A 979 -1.77 -28.08 -40.50
N ASP A 980 -1.95 -27.85 -41.81
CA ASP A 980 -0.95 -28.15 -42.85
C ASP A 980 0.30 -27.27 -42.71
N ALA A 981 0.15 -26.05 -42.19
CA ALA A 981 1.26 -25.17 -41.82
C ALA A 981 2.00 -25.58 -40.52
N GLY A 982 1.62 -26.69 -39.88
CA GLY A 982 2.25 -27.21 -38.68
C GLY A 982 1.82 -26.55 -37.36
N HIS A 983 0.76 -25.73 -37.38
CA HIS A 983 0.22 -25.16 -36.15
C HIS A 983 -0.56 -26.22 -35.35
N GLY A 984 -0.61 -26.04 -34.02
CA GLY A 984 -1.39 -26.89 -33.13
C GLY A 984 -2.90 -26.72 -33.31
N GLU A 985 -3.67 -27.72 -32.85
CA GLU A 985 -5.14 -27.79 -32.96
C GLU A 985 -5.83 -26.50 -32.50
N GLN A 986 -5.37 -25.93 -31.38
CA GLN A 986 -5.93 -24.69 -30.85
C GLN A 986 -5.79 -23.51 -31.82
N ALA A 987 -4.61 -23.32 -32.41
CA ALA A 987 -4.37 -22.24 -33.36
C ALA A 987 -5.18 -22.42 -34.65
N ALA A 988 -5.40 -23.67 -35.08
CA ALA A 988 -6.25 -23.98 -36.22
C ALA A 988 -7.74 -23.69 -35.94
N LEU A 989 -8.22 -23.95 -34.72
CA LEU A 989 -9.59 -23.60 -34.31
C LEU A 989 -9.80 -22.09 -34.21
N GLU A 990 -8.79 -21.36 -33.73
CA GLU A 990 -8.80 -19.90 -33.72
C GLU A 990 -8.80 -19.31 -35.14
N ALA A 991 -8.10 -19.93 -36.09
CA ALA A 991 -8.16 -19.55 -37.50
C ALA A 991 -9.57 -19.74 -38.09
N ALA A 992 -10.19 -20.90 -37.85
CA ALA A 992 -11.55 -21.19 -38.29
C ALA A 992 -12.60 -20.23 -37.69
N HIS A 993 -12.45 -19.92 -36.40
CA HIS A 993 -13.37 -19.04 -35.69
C HIS A 993 -13.35 -17.59 -36.22
N ARG A 994 -12.22 -17.13 -36.77
CA ARG A 994 -12.08 -15.76 -37.30
C ARG A 994 -12.86 -15.49 -38.59
N ILE A 995 -13.55 -16.48 -39.15
CA ILE A 995 -14.36 -16.29 -40.36
C ILE A 995 -15.70 -15.63 -40.02
N ASP A 996 -15.92 -14.45 -40.58
CA ASP A 996 -17.16 -13.69 -40.41
C ASP A 996 -18.37 -14.47 -40.94
N GLY A 997 -19.48 -14.44 -40.17
CA GLY A 997 -20.73 -15.12 -40.51
C GLY A 997 -20.85 -16.55 -39.95
N LEU A 998 -19.81 -17.08 -39.31
CA LEU A 998 -19.88 -18.37 -38.62
C LEU A 998 -20.76 -18.29 -37.35
N ARG A 999 -21.67 -19.24 -37.16
CA ARG A 999 -22.65 -19.27 -36.07
C ARG A 999 -22.26 -20.18 -34.92
N ALA A 1000 -21.61 -21.29 -35.22
CA ALA A 1000 -21.06 -22.20 -34.22
C ALA A 1000 -19.92 -23.05 -34.81
N LEU A 1001 -18.97 -23.42 -33.96
CA LEU A 1001 -18.05 -24.53 -34.20
C LEU A 1001 -18.32 -25.61 -33.16
N VAL A 1002 -18.57 -26.82 -33.61
CA VAL A 1002 -18.85 -27.98 -32.77
C VAL A 1002 -17.75 -28.99 -32.98
N LEU A 1003 -17.04 -29.31 -31.91
CA LEU A 1003 -15.96 -30.28 -31.87
C LEU A 1003 -16.42 -31.54 -31.17
N LEU A 1004 -15.96 -32.67 -31.69
CA LEU A 1004 -15.92 -33.94 -30.98
C LEU A 1004 -14.46 -34.26 -30.68
N ARG A 1005 -14.12 -34.50 -29.40
CA ARG A 1005 -12.77 -34.92 -29.00
C ARG A 1005 -12.85 -35.93 -27.86
N ASP A 1006 -12.22 -37.07 -28.05
CA ASP A 1006 -12.17 -38.20 -27.13
C ASP A 1006 -13.58 -38.63 -26.66
N GLY A 1007 -14.57 -38.52 -27.57
CA GLY A 1007 -15.98 -38.84 -27.31
C GLY A 1007 -16.82 -37.71 -26.66
N GLU A 1008 -16.22 -36.55 -26.36
CA GLU A 1008 -16.92 -35.40 -25.79
C GLU A 1008 -17.25 -34.32 -26.83
N ILE A 1009 -18.47 -33.76 -26.75
CA ILE A 1009 -18.88 -32.62 -27.58
C ILE A 1009 -18.49 -31.31 -26.89
N ALA A 1010 -17.74 -30.50 -27.61
CA ALA A 1010 -17.32 -29.15 -27.25
C ALA A 1010 -17.89 -28.15 -28.26
N CYS A 1011 -18.51 -27.07 -27.79
CA CYS A 1011 -19.11 -26.07 -28.69
C CYS A 1011 -18.54 -24.68 -28.42
N LEU A 1012 -18.12 -24.01 -29.50
CA LEU A 1012 -17.77 -22.59 -29.52
C LEU A 1012 -18.98 -21.81 -30.06
N VAL A 1013 -19.67 -21.12 -29.17
CA VAL A 1013 -20.97 -20.47 -29.44
C VAL A 1013 -21.05 -19.09 -28.78
N SER A 1014 -21.92 -18.22 -29.32
CA SER A 1014 -22.15 -16.85 -28.83
C SER A 1014 -22.64 -16.83 -27.38
N GLN A 1015 -22.31 -15.78 -26.63
CA GLN A 1015 -22.87 -15.56 -25.29
C GLN A 1015 -24.41 -15.48 -25.36
N GLY A 1016 -25.08 -16.07 -24.36
CA GLY A 1016 -26.54 -16.19 -24.33
C GLY A 1016 -27.10 -17.47 -24.96
N THR A 1017 -26.26 -18.32 -25.58
CA THR A 1017 -26.68 -19.64 -26.05
C THR A 1017 -27.17 -20.51 -24.90
N THR A 1018 -28.32 -21.18 -25.03
CA THR A 1018 -28.77 -22.17 -24.03
C THR A 1018 -28.51 -23.58 -24.54
N SER A 1019 -28.21 -24.51 -23.63
CA SER A 1019 -27.85 -25.90 -23.96
C SER A 1019 -28.67 -26.88 -23.14
N HIS A 1020 -29.25 -27.87 -23.81
CA HIS A 1020 -30.10 -28.89 -23.23
C HIS A 1020 -29.54 -30.28 -23.59
N PRO A 1021 -28.64 -30.85 -22.77
CA PRO A 1021 -28.11 -32.19 -23.00
C PRO A 1021 -29.17 -33.26 -22.70
N GLN A 1022 -29.31 -34.26 -23.59
CA GLN A 1022 -30.17 -35.43 -23.46
C GLN A 1022 -29.44 -36.68 -23.99
N GLY A 1023 -28.71 -37.38 -23.11
CA GLY A 1023 -27.97 -38.59 -23.49
C GLY A 1023 -26.80 -38.30 -24.45
N ARG A 1024 -26.77 -38.94 -25.62
CA ARG A 1024 -25.77 -38.70 -26.68
C ARG A 1024 -26.11 -37.50 -27.59
N GLU A 1025 -27.19 -36.79 -27.28
CA GLU A 1025 -27.69 -35.64 -28.02
C GLU A 1025 -27.61 -34.37 -27.16
N THR A 1026 -27.23 -33.24 -27.76
CA THR A 1026 -27.25 -31.92 -27.13
C THR A 1026 -27.95 -30.93 -28.05
N ARG A 1027 -29.05 -30.35 -27.57
CA ARG A 1027 -29.72 -29.25 -28.27
C ARG A 1027 -29.14 -27.91 -27.80
N LEU A 1028 -28.83 -27.02 -28.75
CA LEU A 1028 -28.33 -25.67 -28.53
C LEU A 1028 -29.29 -24.65 -29.14
N GLU A 1029 -29.66 -23.64 -28.38
CA GLU A 1029 -30.46 -22.51 -28.88
C GLU A 1029 -29.56 -21.27 -28.93
N LEU A 1030 -29.16 -20.88 -30.14
CA LEU A 1030 -28.28 -19.74 -30.40
C LEU A 1030 -29.11 -18.44 -30.52
N PRO A 1031 -28.73 -17.36 -29.81
CA PRO A 1031 -29.42 -16.08 -29.91
C PRO A 1031 -29.26 -15.44 -31.31
N ALA A 1032 -30.10 -14.42 -31.56
CA ALA A 1032 -30.02 -13.59 -32.76
C ALA A 1032 -28.83 -12.62 -32.68
N GLY A 1033 -27.97 -12.60 -33.71
CA GLY A 1033 -26.82 -11.68 -33.80
C GLY A 1033 -25.52 -12.35 -34.26
N PRO A 1034 -24.48 -11.57 -34.59
CA PRO A 1034 -23.14 -12.09 -34.87
C PRO A 1034 -22.54 -12.75 -33.60
N PRO A 1035 -21.60 -13.70 -33.72
CA PRO A 1035 -20.89 -14.20 -32.55
C PRO A 1035 -20.21 -13.04 -31.81
N THR A 1036 -20.65 -12.80 -30.58
CA THR A 1036 -20.03 -11.83 -29.68
C THR A 1036 -18.58 -12.24 -29.38
N THR A 1037 -17.70 -11.27 -29.12
CA THR A 1037 -16.30 -11.50 -28.68
C THR A 1037 -16.19 -12.37 -27.42
N GLY A 1038 -17.28 -12.48 -26.64
CA GLY A 1038 -17.45 -13.54 -25.66
C GLY A 1038 -18.08 -14.79 -26.28
N LEU A 1039 -17.26 -15.81 -26.52
CA LEU A 1039 -17.74 -17.18 -26.76
C LEU A 1039 -17.62 -17.98 -25.46
N VAL A 1040 -18.57 -18.88 -25.21
CA VAL A 1040 -18.51 -19.76 -24.04
C VAL A 1040 -18.34 -21.18 -24.52
N TRP A 1041 -17.30 -21.85 -24.02
CA TRP A 1041 -17.14 -23.29 -24.19
C TRP A 1041 -18.17 -24.01 -23.33
N ARG A 1042 -19.07 -24.77 -23.94
CA ARG A 1042 -19.99 -25.65 -23.22
C ARG A 1042 -19.58 -27.09 -23.46
N THR A 1043 -19.08 -27.74 -22.42
CA THR A 1043 -18.94 -29.20 -22.36
C THR A 1043 -20.15 -29.76 -21.62
N ALA A 1044 -20.61 -30.96 -21.98
CA ALA A 1044 -21.71 -31.63 -21.27
C ALA A 1044 -21.32 -32.17 -19.86
N GLN A 1045 -20.09 -31.87 -19.39
CA GLN A 1045 -19.41 -32.13 -18.09
C GLN A 1045 -18.93 -33.57 -17.75
N PRO A 1046 -17.85 -33.74 -16.92
CA PRO A 1046 -16.85 -32.76 -16.42
C PRO A 1046 -15.37 -33.07 -16.83
N ALA A 1047 -14.57 -31.99 -16.94
CA ALA A 1047 -13.22 -31.90 -17.51
C ALA A 1047 -12.04 -32.24 -16.55
N PRO A 1048 -10.76 -32.10 -16.98
CA PRO A 1048 -10.12 -30.77 -16.93
C PRO A 1048 -9.24 -30.43 -18.15
N GLY A 1049 -9.30 -29.16 -18.57
CA GLY A 1049 -8.40 -28.59 -19.57
C GLY A 1049 -8.93 -27.24 -20.06
N ARG A 1050 -8.56 -26.14 -19.40
CA ARG A 1050 -8.88 -24.78 -19.85
C ARG A 1050 -7.90 -24.40 -20.96
N VAL A 1051 -8.41 -24.27 -22.18
CA VAL A 1051 -7.71 -23.63 -23.29
C VAL A 1051 -7.99 -22.14 -23.26
N THR A 1052 -6.94 -21.32 -23.21
CA THR A 1052 -7.02 -19.85 -23.16
C THR A 1052 -6.82 -19.31 -24.57
N VAL A 1053 -7.84 -18.70 -25.18
CA VAL A 1053 -7.68 -17.96 -26.45
C VAL A 1053 -7.19 -16.54 -26.12
N ALA A 1054 -6.06 -16.14 -26.71
CA ALA A 1054 -5.49 -14.81 -26.51
C ALA A 1054 -6.29 -13.72 -27.26
N PRO A 1055 -6.41 -12.49 -26.71
CA PRO A 1055 -7.03 -11.39 -27.44
C PRO A 1055 -6.13 -10.87 -28.57
N ARG A 1056 -6.78 -10.45 -29.67
CA ARG A 1056 -6.22 -9.84 -30.90
C ARG A 1056 -4.95 -9.01 -30.66
N ALA A 1057 -3.81 -9.48 -31.16
CA ALA A 1057 -2.67 -8.61 -31.45
C ALA A 1057 -2.96 -7.84 -32.74
N GLN A 1058 -2.91 -6.50 -32.69
CA GLN A 1058 -2.95 -5.65 -33.87
C GLN A 1058 -1.71 -5.93 -34.73
N ALA A 1059 -1.93 -6.26 -36.01
CA ALA A 1059 -0.86 -6.43 -36.98
C ALA A 1059 -0.15 -5.09 -37.23
N GLN A 1060 1.14 -5.01 -36.93
CA GLN A 1060 2.00 -3.93 -37.42
C GLN A 1060 2.26 -4.13 -38.92
N PRO A 1061 2.15 -3.08 -39.76
CA PRO A 1061 2.51 -3.20 -41.16
C PRO A 1061 4.04 -3.29 -41.32
N ALA A 1062 4.48 -4.20 -42.17
CA ALA A 1062 5.89 -4.40 -42.50
C ALA A 1062 6.49 -3.16 -43.18
N ALA A 1063 7.64 -2.70 -42.68
CA ALA A 1063 8.42 -1.62 -43.28
C ALA A 1063 9.10 -2.11 -44.59
N PRO A 1064 9.20 -1.27 -45.64
CA PRO A 1064 9.88 -1.64 -46.87
C PRO A 1064 11.41 -1.62 -46.66
N GLN A 1065 12.06 -2.71 -47.06
CA GLN A 1065 13.51 -2.82 -47.14
C GLN A 1065 14.03 -1.91 -48.27
N SER A 1066 14.96 -1.00 -47.95
CA SER A 1066 15.82 -0.34 -48.94
C SER A 1066 17.19 -0.98 -48.92
N GLU A 1067 17.56 -1.63 -50.02
CA GLU A 1067 18.91 -2.13 -50.29
C GLU A 1067 19.89 -1.00 -50.69
N ALA A 1068 21.18 -1.31 -50.51
CA ALA A 1068 22.40 -0.79 -51.16
C ALA A 1068 23.23 0.33 -50.47
N VAL A 1069 24.19 -0.08 -49.60
CA VAL A 1069 25.66 -0.28 -49.86
C VAL A 1069 26.44 0.85 -50.61
N PRO A 1070 27.76 1.14 -50.37
CA PRO A 1070 28.62 1.11 -49.16
C PRO A 1070 29.56 2.36 -49.00
N SER A 1071 30.18 2.52 -47.83
CA SER A 1071 31.63 2.77 -47.65
C SER A 1071 32.05 2.52 -46.21
#